data_AF-A0A8S1JXT0-F1
#
_entry.id   AF-A0A8S1JXT0-F1
#
_cell.length_a   1.000
_cell.length_b   1.000
_cell.length_c   1.000
_cell.angle_alpha   90.00
_cell.angle_beta   90.00
_cell.angle_gamma   90.00
#
_symmetry.space_group_name_H-M   'P 1'
#
loop_
_entity.id
_entity.type
_entity.pdbx_description
1 polymer ?
#
loop_
_entity_poly.entity_id
_entity_poly.type
_entity_poly.pdbx_seq_one_letter_code
_entity_poly.pdbx_strand_id
1 'polypeptide(L)'
;MGSSGYLCNKISTILTDNCIERTCSDVTAPKKLSDCTTYLSKCTFDGTICKLQQATCDLYIDFTQAACQNIITTTGEKCWKQYDEIGKCEARTCTNAPIQTSETACRSHLSTCTFNGSSCVNQQTTCSGYSDTNALNCQKLSAFNGDIVTPCWLVSGTGACINKQCIHNTTATTDQECKVFLNGCVTTGKGCTDDTTQCSQMTGTQDGCLALIGNFKRCKGASDQAGECSIKYCQDNSTATTDSECASYMTGCLTRGKGCIASTEPCSAYKGTLAQCNNFKGAGRTCTNTVQATSTSSCIERRCGDDTTATTDIECSNFQQGCITNGKGCTSVTSQCTSFFGTQTQCSSYLGNSGKQKCYGTSISSVLLQQVVKIIYQRNLVQQIHNVNLYIHVEVLHQHLAHHLQMLLLKTQIGKCAWDSTNNGCRNWQCTDAPLSVNTHAECQTLHSSCTTRGSGCVSKVQCNEYLDQSICLSAKSILDDTCIWDTTTNTCRKRNCSDAPKALKTDEDCSAFLPGCLTTGYGCASPPFDCTANITQTQCLVDSSGNPCIWLNTTNKCQNYTKCTDIQKTTFQECQSYSLFCTSDGVNCVPFSLCSYYITPNSCLQGIDGLCGWQSDTNKCVKFKQCELYLSTLTNQCSLFNSNCVSDGKTCITKLKCNQYINETSCISGGIDGLCKWENSSCRIRQCSDATEDTTLFESCWKYNAEKVCTTNGSKCIDITNCSTYAKSYCKLGTDGYCTYDDTYSLCRPMICSDNKDTTSALCLNKIGLKCVSNGTKCIDIAKCSSYTDKEACNGGGTDGTCVFIPSQNNPLVGTCKLMSSCQSAAQDQIACSKAPCVFNNNICEPQTCISQQQGTKCNSIQSFDKKTITVCVSDGNGGCTSGDASSLSSSLCFELSGRTYSWNPSKSKCEKCAKINNNNSTNVPDDSGEEEEIIYAISLTTTILVLFVLISV
;
A
#
# COMPACT_ATOMS: atom_id res chain seq x y z
N MET A 1 37.16 -10.89 58.81
CA MET A 1 36.25 -11.12 57.66
C MET A 1 34.92 -10.43 57.97
N GLY A 2 34.10 -10.13 56.95
CA GLY A 2 32.97 -9.18 57.05
C GLY A 2 31.77 -9.65 57.89
N SER A 3 30.66 -8.90 58.00
CA SER A 3 30.36 -7.57 57.42
C SER A 3 28.98 -7.06 57.89
N SER A 4 28.81 -5.73 57.99
CA SER A 4 27.55 -4.95 57.87
C SER A 4 26.41 -5.10 58.90
N GLY A 5 25.85 -3.98 59.36
CA GLY A 5 24.53 -3.91 60.05
C GLY A 5 24.26 -2.64 60.87
N TYR A 6 23.16 -1.93 60.59
CA TYR A 6 22.71 -0.66 61.22
C TYR A 6 21.47 -0.86 62.14
N LEU A 7 20.90 0.07 62.92
CA LEU A 7 21.01 1.55 63.09
C LEU A 7 20.54 1.95 64.54
N CYS A 8 20.18 3.23 64.74
CA CYS A 8 19.61 3.89 65.94
C CYS A 8 20.59 4.15 67.12
N ASN A 9 20.60 5.31 67.80
CA ASN A 9 19.47 6.21 68.11
C ASN A 9 19.82 7.72 68.30
N LYS A 10 18.75 8.54 68.44
CA LYS A 10 18.62 10.00 68.73
C LYS A 10 19.35 10.46 70.04
N ILE A 11 19.63 11.73 70.40
CA ILE A 11 19.07 13.08 70.08
C ILE A 11 20.16 14.19 70.26
N SER A 12 20.21 15.24 69.41
CA SER A 12 20.50 16.69 69.73
C SER A 12 20.56 17.51 68.41
N THR A 13 20.37 18.84 68.27
CA THR A 13 19.86 19.97 69.10
C THR A 13 19.09 20.96 68.18
N ILE A 14 18.56 22.10 68.67
CA ILE A 14 17.96 23.18 67.85
C ILE A 14 18.43 24.58 68.33
N LEU A 15 18.69 25.49 67.39
CA LEU A 15 18.59 26.96 67.57
C LEU A 15 17.66 27.53 66.49
N THR A 16 16.89 28.57 66.83
CA THR A 16 15.85 29.15 65.96
C THR A 16 16.17 30.59 65.56
N ASP A 17 16.07 30.90 64.27
CA ASP A 17 15.90 32.25 63.74
C ASP A 17 14.79 32.25 62.68
N ASN A 18 14.03 33.34 62.60
CA ASN A 18 12.88 33.45 61.70
C ASN A 18 13.30 33.76 60.26
N CYS A 19 12.63 33.17 59.27
CA CYS A 19 12.89 33.42 57.86
C CYS A 19 12.30 34.77 57.40
N ILE A 20 13.08 35.54 56.64
CA ILE A 20 12.61 36.70 55.85
C ILE A 20 12.34 36.29 54.40
N GLU A 21 11.46 37.02 53.71
CA GLU A 21 11.22 36.80 52.28
C GLU A 21 12.44 37.20 51.45
N ARG A 22 12.76 36.37 50.44
CA ARG A 22 13.87 36.60 49.51
C ARG A 22 13.48 37.67 48.49
N THR A 23 14.40 38.57 48.17
CA THR A 23 14.25 39.60 47.13
C THR A 23 15.17 39.33 45.94
N CYS A 24 14.88 39.93 44.77
CA CYS A 24 15.79 39.82 43.62
C CYS A 24 17.19 40.36 43.92
N SER A 25 17.31 41.39 44.77
CA SER A 25 18.58 42.03 45.10
C SER A 25 19.51 41.18 45.97
N ASP A 26 19.02 40.07 46.53
CA ASP A 26 19.78 39.16 47.38
C ASP A 26 20.72 38.24 46.59
N VAL A 27 20.65 38.26 45.24
CA VAL A 27 21.56 37.52 44.37
C VAL A 27 22.92 38.23 44.32
N THR A 28 23.93 37.65 44.94
CA THR A 28 25.30 38.18 44.92
C THR A 28 26.02 37.76 43.64
N ALA A 29 26.58 38.75 42.93
CA ALA A 29 27.36 38.58 41.69
C ALA A 29 26.70 37.73 40.56
N PRO A 30 25.44 38.02 40.15
CA PRO A 30 24.83 37.40 38.99
C PRO A 30 25.60 37.77 37.71
N LYS A 31 25.78 36.80 36.80
CA LYS A 31 26.49 37.01 35.53
C LYS A 31 25.58 36.96 34.31
N LYS A 32 24.34 36.49 34.48
CA LYS A 32 23.36 36.26 33.41
C LYS A 32 21.96 36.13 33.97
N LEU A 33 20.95 36.30 33.10
CA LEU A 33 19.52 36.23 33.43
C LEU A 33 19.13 34.96 34.22
N SER A 34 19.70 33.80 33.87
CA SER A 34 19.40 32.54 34.55
C SER A 34 19.71 32.56 36.05
N ASP A 35 20.70 33.34 36.47
CA ASP A 35 21.14 33.39 37.86
C ASP A 35 20.07 34.11 38.71
N CYS A 36 19.39 35.10 38.12
CA CYS A 36 18.25 35.79 38.70
C CYS A 36 16.98 34.92 38.70
N THR A 37 16.61 34.35 37.55
CA THR A 37 15.34 33.60 37.40
C THR A 37 15.34 32.29 38.19
N THR A 38 16.51 31.64 38.36
CA THR A 38 16.65 30.44 39.19
C THR A 38 16.57 30.77 40.68
N TYR A 39 17.02 31.97 41.08
CA TYR A 39 16.90 32.41 42.46
C TYR A 39 15.43 32.66 42.83
N LEU A 40 14.72 33.45 42.00
CA LEU A 40 13.30 33.76 42.10
C LEU A 40 12.72 33.99 40.70
N SER A 41 11.62 33.31 40.37
CA SER A 41 11.03 33.32 39.02
C SER A 41 10.55 34.70 38.52
N LYS A 42 10.29 35.64 39.44
CA LYS A 42 9.87 37.02 39.12
C LYS A 42 11.05 37.98 38.87
N CYS A 43 12.29 37.51 38.85
CA CYS A 43 13.46 38.35 38.68
C CYS A 43 14.01 38.37 37.25
N THR A 44 14.50 39.53 36.84
CA THR A 44 15.26 39.76 35.60
C THR A 44 16.69 40.24 35.93
N PHE A 45 17.53 40.44 34.91
CA PHE A 45 18.91 40.89 35.03
C PHE A 45 19.12 42.16 34.20
N ASP A 46 19.66 43.23 34.80
CA ASP A 46 19.89 44.52 34.11
C ASP A 46 21.22 44.61 33.33
N GLY A 47 22.08 43.62 33.52
CA GLY A 47 23.47 43.59 33.04
C GLY A 47 24.48 43.59 34.18
N THR A 48 24.07 43.96 35.40
CA THR A 48 24.93 44.07 36.59
C THR A 48 24.34 43.34 37.80
N ILE A 49 23.05 43.52 38.07
CA ILE A 49 22.33 42.95 39.23
C ILE A 49 20.95 42.42 38.84
N CYS A 50 20.36 41.65 39.75
CA CYS A 50 19.01 41.14 39.58
C CYS A 50 17.96 42.18 40.05
N LYS A 51 16.91 42.36 39.23
CA LYS A 51 15.80 43.30 39.44
C LYS A 51 14.46 42.56 39.36
N LEU A 52 13.37 43.13 39.87
CA LEU A 52 12.04 42.57 39.69
C LEU A 52 11.54 42.81 38.25
N GLN A 53 10.93 41.80 37.64
CA GLN A 53 10.23 41.93 36.35
C GLN A 53 9.09 42.96 36.44
N GLN A 54 8.91 43.71 35.35
CA GLN A 54 7.92 44.77 35.18
C GLN A 54 6.91 44.41 34.08
N ALA A 55 5.78 45.10 34.07
CA ALA A 55 4.66 44.83 33.16
C ALA A 55 4.85 45.36 31.73
N THR A 56 5.67 46.40 31.56
CA THR A 56 5.95 47.06 30.27
C THR A 56 7.45 47.28 30.11
N CYS A 57 7.93 47.30 28.86
CA CYS A 57 9.36 47.46 28.58
C CYS A 57 9.95 48.79 29.06
N ASP A 58 9.12 49.83 29.15
CA ASP A 58 9.55 51.18 29.45
C ASP A 58 9.83 51.40 30.97
N LEU A 59 9.44 50.47 31.83
CA LEU A 59 9.78 50.49 33.26
C LEU A 59 11.21 49.98 33.55
N TYR A 60 11.89 49.40 32.56
CA TYR A 60 13.29 48.97 32.67
C TYR A 60 14.23 50.15 32.34
N ILE A 61 14.55 50.92 33.38
CA ILE A 61 15.55 52.00 33.36
C ILE A 61 16.93 51.47 33.78
N ASP A 62 17.97 52.07 33.21
CA ASP A 62 19.39 51.72 33.44
C ASP A 62 19.79 50.29 33.02
N PHE A 63 19.18 49.77 31.95
CA PHE A 63 19.52 48.49 31.37
C PHE A 63 20.52 48.64 30.22
N THR A 64 21.42 47.65 30.08
CA THR A 64 22.27 47.50 28.88
C THR A 64 21.44 47.08 27.67
N GLN A 65 21.96 47.31 26.45
CA GLN A 65 21.30 46.87 25.22
C GLN A 65 21.02 45.36 25.21
N ALA A 66 22.04 44.56 25.58
CA ALA A 66 21.91 43.11 25.69
C ALA A 66 20.88 42.69 26.75
N ALA A 67 20.77 43.41 27.88
CA ALA A 67 19.73 43.13 28.86
C ALA A 67 18.33 43.43 28.31
N CYS A 68 18.11 44.61 27.70
CA CYS A 68 16.83 44.95 27.04
C CYS A 68 16.42 43.91 25.99
N GLN A 69 17.38 43.40 25.20
CA GLN A 69 17.12 42.38 24.16
C GLN A 69 16.86 40.97 24.72
N ASN A 70 17.10 40.71 26.01
CA ASN A 70 16.81 39.43 26.67
C ASN A 70 15.58 39.47 27.61
N ILE A 71 14.99 40.65 27.83
CA ILE A 71 13.80 40.80 28.68
C ILE A 71 12.53 40.30 27.98
N ILE A 72 11.72 39.61 28.77
CA ILE A 72 10.28 39.42 28.56
C ILE A 72 9.58 40.02 29.79
N THR A 73 8.56 40.86 29.58
CA THR A 73 7.74 41.45 30.66
C THR A 73 6.86 40.38 31.34
N THR A 74 6.25 40.74 32.47
CA THR A 74 5.22 39.89 33.11
C THR A 74 3.96 39.68 32.24
N THR A 75 3.79 40.47 31.17
CA THR A 75 2.72 40.36 30.18
C THR A 75 3.11 39.57 28.92
N GLY A 76 4.37 39.10 28.83
CA GLY A 76 4.88 38.36 27.67
C GLY A 76 5.44 39.24 26.53
N GLU A 77 5.45 40.56 26.69
CA GLU A 77 6.04 41.51 25.74
C GLU A 77 7.57 41.35 25.73
N LYS A 78 8.16 41.24 24.53
CA LYS A 78 9.62 41.23 24.37
C LYS A 78 10.13 42.65 24.26
N CYS A 79 11.19 42.98 24.99
CA CYS A 79 11.80 44.30 24.93
C CYS A 79 12.92 44.39 23.90
N TRP A 80 13.34 45.61 23.61
CA TRP A 80 14.40 45.95 22.68
C TRP A 80 15.17 47.18 23.17
N LYS A 81 16.33 47.42 22.57
CA LYS A 81 17.04 48.69 22.56
C LYS A 81 17.96 48.73 21.36
N GLN A 82 17.98 49.86 20.64
CA GLN A 82 18.77 50.00 19.41
C GLN A 82 20.27 50.24 19.65
N TYR A 83 20.67 50.99 20.68
CA TYR A 83 22.07 51.42 20.88
C TYR A 83 22.70 50.80 22.14
N ASP A 84 24.01 50.57 22.08
CA ASP A 84 24.83 49.93 23.13
C ASP A 84 25.22 50.90 24.26
N GLU A 85 24.20 51.47 24.89
CA GLU A 85 24.33 52.37 26.04
C GLU A 85 23.44 51.87 27.19
N ILE A 86 23.73 52.29 28.42
CA ILE A 86 22.86 52.04 29.59
C ILE A 86 21.67 53.00 29.53
N GLY A 87 20.46 52.52 29.83
CA GLY A 87 19.26 53.37 29.91
C GLY A 87 17.94 52.62 29.67
N LYS A 88 16.90 53.37 29.29
CA LYS A 88 15.52 52.86 29.11
C LYS A 88 15.41 51.82 27.98
N CYS A 89 14.69 50.72 28.21
CA CYS A 89 14.27 49.79 27.15
C CYS A 89 12.99 50.26 26.44
N GLU A 90 12.74 49.72 25.24
CA GLU A 90 11.53 49.96 24.43
C GLU A 90 10.85 48.63 24.05
N ALA A 91 9.60 48.70 23.58
CA ALA A 91 8.88 47.53 23.08
C ALA A 91 9.49 47.04 21.75
N ARG A 92 9.70 45.72 21.60
CA ARG A 92 10.24 45.16 20.35
C ARG A 92 9.19 45.22 19.25
N THR A 93 9.55 45.84 18.12
CA THR A 93 8.72 45.90 16.91
C THR A 93 9.36 45.12 15.76
N CYS A 94 8.57 44.78 14.74
CA CYS A 94 9.10 44.10 13.54
C CYS A 94 10.14 44.92 12.77
N THR A 95 10.01 46.25 12.80
CA THR A 95 10.99 47.16 12.19
C THR A 95 12.36 47.14 12.87
N ASN A 96 12.47 46.66 14.12
CA ASN A 96 13.75 46.47 14.80
C ASN A 96 14.50 45.19 14.37
N ALA A 97 13.98 44.39 13.43
CA ALA A 97 14.62 43.14 13.03
C ALA A 97 16.04 43.37 12.48
N PRO A 98 17.09 42.74 13.05
CA PRO A 98 18.49 43.05 12.70
C PRO A 98 18.93 42.53 11.33
N ILE A 99 18.19 41.59 10.73
CA ILE A 99 18.47 41.04 9.40
C ILE A 99 17.17 40.98 8.60
N GLN A 100 16.89 42.01 7.80
CA GLN A 100 15.63 42.14 7.04
C GLN A 100 15.71 41.51 5.65
N THR A 101 16.04 40.22 5.56
CA THR A 101 16.32 39.55 4.26
C THR A 101 15.39 38.39 3.91
N SER A 102 14.57 37.90 4.85
CA SER A 102 13.67 36.75 4.60
C SER A 102 12.51 36.65 5.60
N GLU A 103 11.45 35.93 5.21
CA GLU A 103 10.31 35.57 6.08
C GLU A 103 10.76 34.86 7.36
N THR A 104 11.70 33.92 7.23
CA THR A 104 12.29 33.19 8.37
C THR A 104 12.96 34.15 9.37
N ALA A 105 13.76 35.11 8.88
CA ALA A 105 14.42 36.08 9.74
C ALA A 105 13.42 36.99 10.48
N CYS A 106 12.37 37.44 9.79
CA CYS A 106 11.31 38.23 10.43
C CYS A 106 10.58 37.44 11.51
N ARG A 107 10.15 36.20 11.23
CA ARG A 107 9.47 35.33 12.20
C ARG A 107 10.33 34.90 13.38
N SER A 108 11.65 34.82 13.20
CA SER A 108 12.60 34.58 14.30
C SER A 108 12.74 35.80 15.23
N HIS A 109 12.58 37.02 14.73
CA HIS A 109 12.63 38.25 15.53
C HIS A 109 11.38 38.41 16.42
N LEU A 110 10.19 38.35 15.81
CA LEU A 110 8.91 38.13 16.49
C LEU A 110 8.03 37.22 15.63
N SER A 111 7.29 36.30 16.25
CA SER A 111 6.33 35.43 15.56
C SER A 111 5.20 36.20 14.85
N THR A 112 4.94 37.43 15.29
CA THR A 112 3.98 38.39 14.72
C THR A 112 4.54 39.20 13.54
N CYS A 113 5.75 38.91 13.06
CA CYS A 113 6.30 39.56 11.87
C CYS A 113 6.13 38.72 10.59
N THR A 114 6.08 39.40 9.46
CA THR A 114 6.22 38.83 8.12
C THR A 114 7.12 39.72 7.26
N PHE A 115 7.72 39.15 6.22
CA PHE A 115 8.62 39.82 5.30
C PHE A 115 7.87 40.29 4.06
N ASN A 116 7.81 41.60 3.84
CA ASN A 116 7.18 42.15 2.64
C ASN A 116 8.05 42.04 1.38
N GLY A 117 9.23 41.41 1.44
CA GLY A 117 10.19 41.36 0.33
C GLY A 117 11.24 42.47 0.33
N SER A 118 11.22 43.39 1.30
CA SER A 118 12.22 44.43 1.52
C SER A 118 12.52 44.65 3.02
N SER A 119 11.49 44.56 3.87
CA SER A 119 11.58 44.78 5.31
C SER A 119 10.63 43.86 6.10
N CYS A 120 10.88 43.73 7.40
CA CYS A 120 9.98 43.04 8.31
C CYS A 120 8.86 43.98 8.77
N VAL A 121 7.62 43.55 8.63
CA VAL A 121 6.41 44.30 9.02
C VAL A 121 5.53 43.48 9.95
N ASN A 122 4.67 44.16 10.73
CA ASN A 122 3.70 43.49 11.60
C ASN A 122 2.67 42.74 10.74
N GLN A 123 2.45 41.47 11.06
CA GLN A 123 1.44 40.60 10.45
C GLN A 123 0.04 41.18 10.69
N GLN A 124 -0.75 41.30 9.63
CA GLN A 124 -2.11 41.88 9.68
C GLN A 124 -3.19 40.79 9.60
N THR A 125 -4.35 41.07 10.21
CA THR A 125 -5.52 40.18 10.15
C THR A 125 -6.31 40.31 8.84
N THR A 126 -6.13 41.42 8.12
CA THR A 126 -6.72 41.68 6.79
C THR A 126 -5.67 42.29 5.88
N CYS A 127 -5.75 42.05 4.56
CA CYS A 127 -4.78 42.63 3.63
C CYS A 127 -4.80 44.17 3.66
N SER A 128 -5.98 44.77 3.87
CA SER A 128 -6.15 46.22 4.05
C SER A 128 -5.36 46.83 5.21
N GLY A 129 -4.91 46.02 6.19
CA GLY A 129 -3.99 46.49 7.24
C GLY A 129 -2.60 46.84 6.72
N TYR A 130 -2.17 46.26 5.59
CA TYR A 130 -0.93 46.64 4.91
C TYR A 130 -1.20 47.88 4.03
N SER A 131 -1.14 49.05 4.65
CA SER A 131 -1.17 50.37 4.00
C SER A 131 0.22 50.77 3.48
N ASP A 132 0.26 51.74 2.58
CA ASP A 132 1.47 52.40 2.05
C ASP A 132 2.58 51.46 1.52
N THR A 133 2.19 50.30 1.01
CA THR A 133 3.10 49.31 0.43
C THR A 133 3.03 49.30 -1.09
N ASN A 134 4.15 49.02 -1.76
CA ASN A 134 4.20 48.92 -3.22
C ASN A 134 3.67 47.57 -3.72
N ALA A 135 3.26 47.50 -4.98
CA ALA A 135 2.68 46.29 -5.57
C ALA A 135 3.55 45.02 -5.41
N LEU A 136 4.86 45.11 -5.67
CA LEU A 136 5.77 43.96 -5.57
C LEU A 136 5.89 43.43 -4.13
N ASN A 137 5.80 44.32 -3.14
CA ASN A 137 5.88 43.95 -1.73
C ASN A 137 4.52 43.45 -1.22
N CYS A 138 3.42 44.06 -1.65
CA CYS A 138 2.07 43.60 -1.36
C CYS A 138 1.83 42.15 -1.83
N GLN A 139 2.28 41.82 -3.03
CA GLN A 139 2.12 40.48 -3.63
C GLN A 139 2.94 39.38 -2.94
N LYS A 140 3.85 39.74 -2.01
CA LYS A 140 4.61 38.81 -1.16
C LYS A 140 3.99 38.64 0.23
N LEU A 141 3.04 39.49 0.61
CA LEU A 141 2.40 39.49 1.92
C LEU A 141 1.18 38.57 1.96
N SER A 142 0.83 38.12 3.17
CA SER A 142 -0.43 37.47 3.48
C SER A 142 -1.03 38.05 4.75
N ALA A 143 -2.35 38.08 4.84
CA ALA A 143 -3.10 38.34 6.05
C ALA A 143 -3.45 37.02 6.76
N PHE A 144 -3.55 37.06 8.08
CA PHE A 144 -3.69 35.87 8.93
C PHE A 144 -4.81 36.07 9.95
N ASN A 145 -5.89 35.31 9.82
CA ASN A 145 -7.04 35.36 10.72
C ASN A 145 -7.32 33.96 11.28
N GLY A 146 -6.80 33.69 12.48
CA GLY A 146 -6.68 32.32 12.99
C GLY A 146 -5.81 31.47 12.05
N ASP A 147 -6.31 30.29 11.67
CA ASP A 147 -5.65 29.38 10.72
C ASP A 147 -5.82 29.81 9.24
N ILE A 148 -6.61 30.85 8.96
CA ILE A 148 -6.89 31.28 7.58
C ILE A 148 -5.80 32.24 7.10
N VAL A 149 -4.96 31.76 6.18
CA VAL A 149 -3.97 32.57 5.46
C VAL A 149 -4.56 33.09 4.15
N THR A 150 -4.67 34.41 4.03
CA THR A 150 -5.21 35.09 2.84
C THR A 150 -4.06 35.81 2.11
N PRO A 151 -3.65 35.36 0.92
CA PRO A 151 -2.62 36.06 0.14
C PRO A 151 -3.07 37.47 -0.24
N CYS A 152 -2.16 38.44 -0.24
CA CYS A 152 -2.47 39.82 -0.56
C CYS A 152 -2.13 40.18 -2.01
N TRP A 153 -2.74 41.25 -2.51
CA TRP A 153 -2.59 41.73 -3.88
C TRP A 153 -2.70 43.25 -3.96
N LEU A 154 -1.93 43.84 -4.86
CA LEU A 154 -2.06 45.21 -5.34
C LEU A 154 -1.60 45.23 -6.80
N VAL A 155 -2.39 45.83 -7.68
CA VAL A 155 -2.18 45.75 -9.14
C VAL A 155 -0.93 46.52 -9.57
N SER A 156 -0.78 47.76 -9.10
CA SER A 156 0.35 48.63 -9.41
C SER A 156 0.46 49.78 -8.39
N GLY A 157 1.57 50.51 -8.42
CA GLY A 157 1.80 51.67 -7.56
C GLY A 157 2.04 51.33 -6.08
N THR A 158 1.66 52.26 -5.21
CA THR A 158 1.75 52.19 -3.75
C THR A 158 0.36 52.45 -3.17
N GLY A 159 -0.06 51.68 -2.17
CA GLY A 159 -1.35 51.86 -1.52
C GLY A 159 -1.67 50.75 -0.52
N ALA A 160 -2.94 50.61 -0.17
CA ALA A 160 -3.43 49.52 0.66
C ALA A 160 -3.56 48.22 -0.14
N CYS A 161 -3.06 47.11 0.41
CA CYS A 161 -3.28 45.78 -0.14
C CYS A 161 -4.77 45.38 -0.09
N ILE A 162 -5.21 44.61 -1.07
CA ILE A 162 -6.49 43.90 -1.07
C ILE A 162 -6.26 42.38 -1.00
N ASN A 163 -7.30 41.61 -0.69
CA ASN A 163 -7.22 40.15 -0.72
C ASN A 163 -6.98 39.70 -2.18
N LYS A 164 -6.10 38.72 -2.40
CA LYS A 164 -5.89 38.14 -3.72
C LYS A 164 -7.10 37.27 -4.11
N GLN A 165 -7.69 37.57 -5.26
CA GLN A 165 -8.82 36.85 -5.85
C GLN A 165 -8.44 36.34 -7.24
N CYS A 166 -9.12 35.30 -7.74
CA CYS A 166 -8.84 34.73 -9.07
C CYS A 166 -8.85 35.78 -10.18
N ILE A 167 -9.82 36.70 -10.14
CA ILE A 167 -10.02 37.79 -11.12
C ILE A 167 -8.80 38.71 -11.31
N HIS A 168 -7.83 38.71 -10.38
CA HIS A 168 -6.62 39.51 -10.48
C HIS A 168 -5.59 38.96 -11.48
N ASN A 169 -5.74 37.72 -11.95
CA ASN A 169 -4.98 37.20 -13.08
C ASN A 169 -5.82 37.33 -14.36
N THR A 170 -5.57 38.38 -15.14
CA THR A 170 -6.27 38.68 -16.39
C THR A 170 -5.52 38.22 -17.64
N THR A 171 -4.59 37.26 -17.49
CA THR A 171 -3.68 36.83 -18.57
C THR A 171 -3.57 35.32 -18.72
N ALA A 172 -3.93 34.53 -17.69
CA ALA A 172 -3.86 33.08 -17.75
C ALA A 172 -4.79 32.48 -18.83
N THR A 173 -4.26 31.53 -19.58
CA THR A 173 -4.97 30.80 -20.62
C THR A 173 -5.26 29.34 -20.23
N THR A 174 -4.62 28.83 -19.17
CA THR A 174 -4.79 27.45 -18.69
C THR A 174 -5.17 27.37 -17.22
N ASP A 175 -5.87 26.30 -16.83
CA ASP A 175 -6.19 26.01 -15.41
C ASP A 175 -4.94 25.90 -14.55
N GLN A 176 -3.83 25.41 -15.12
CA GLN A 176 -2.57 25.28 -14.39
C GLN A 176 -1.99 26.66 -14.03
N GLU A 177 -2.04 27.64 -14.93
CA GLU A 177 -1.65 29.03 -14.64
C GLU A 177 -2.55 29.65 -13.56
N CYS A 178 -3.86 29.40 -13.62
CA CYS A 178 -4.80 29.89 -12.62
C CYS A 178 -4.56 29.27 -11.24
N LYS A 179 -4.38 27.96 -11.17
CA LYS A 179 -4.10 27.22 -9.93
C LYS A 179 -2.75 27.60 -9.30
N VAL A 180 -1.75 27.90 -10.12
CA VAL A 180 -0.45 28.45 -9.65
C VAL A 180 -0.60 29.88 -9.13
N PHE A 181 -1.48 30.68 -9.74
CA PHE A 181 -1.73 32.05 -9.28
C PHE A 181 -2.44 32.10 -7.93
N LEU A 182 -3.51 31.31 -7.76
CA LEU A 182 -4.24 31.14 -6.51
C LEU A 182 -4.98 29.79 -6.56
N ASN A 183 -4.83 28.96 -5.52
CA ASN A 183 -5.49 27.65 -5.48
C ASN A 183 -7.00 27.82 -5.28
N GLY A 184 -7.81 27.09 -6.06
CA GLY A 184 -9.26 27.32 -6.17
C GLY A 184 -9.68 28.14 -7.40
N CYS A 185 -8.73 28.53 -8.27
CA CYS A 185 -9.03 29.23 -9.51
C CYS A 185 -9.00 28.32 -10.75
N VAL A 186 -9.92 28.58 -11.69
CA VAL A 186 -10.00 27.96 -13.03
C VAL A 186 -9.85 29.03 -14.12
N THR A 187 -9.48 28.61 -15.34
CA THR A 187 -9.32 29.54 -16.46
C THR A 187 -10.66 29.94 -17.08
N THR A 188 -10.72 31.18 -17.53
CA THR A 188 -11.75 31.73 -18.44
C THR A 188 -11.27 31.77 -19.90
N GLY A 189 -10.08 31.20 -20.17
CA GLY A 189 -9.37 31.28 -21.45
C GLY A 189 -8.57 32.58 -21.66
N LYS A 190 -8.80 33.62 -20.84
CA LYS A 190 -8.07 34.90 -20.88
C LYS A 190 -7.94 35.58 -19.50
N GLY A 191 -7.86 34.76 -18.45
CA GLY A 191 -7.83 35.16 -17.05
C GLY A 191 -8.43 34.07 -16.16
N CYS A 192 -8.55 34.33 -14.86
CA CYS A 192 -9.03 33.34 -13.90
C CYS A 192 -10.31 33.75 -13.16
N THR A 193 -11.12 32.78 -12.78
CA THR A 193 -12.29 32.93 -11.89
C THR A 193 -12.29 31.83 -10.83
N ASP A 194 -13.07 31.97 -9.76
CA ASP A 194 -13.19 30.94 -8.72
C ASP A 194 -13.84 29.66 -9.27
N ASP A 195 -13.39 28.48 -8.84
CA ASP A 195 -13.88 27.16 -9.30
C ASP A 195 -15.38 26.89 -9.00
N THR A 196 -15.95 27.68 -8.08
CA THR A 196 -17.38 27.71 -7.74
C THR A 196 -18.24 28.58 -8.67
N THR A 197 -17.64 29.39 -9.55
CA THR A 197 -18.36 30.27 -10.50
C THR A 197 -19.30 29.45 -11.38
N GLN A 198 -20.57 29.81 -11.50
CA GLN A 198 -21.54 29.04 -12.32
C GLN A 198 -21.30 29.25 -13.82
N CYS A 199 -21.66 28.27 -14.66
CA CYS A 199 -21.53 28.41 -16.12
C CYS A 199 -22.27 29.66 -16.66
N SER A 200 -23.46 29.97 -16.12
CA SER A 200 -24.26 31.17 -16.46
C SER A 200 -23.58 32.51 -16.12
N GLN A 201 -22.52 32.48 -15.31
CA GLN A 201 -21.74 33.67 -14.95
C GLN A 201 -20.50 33.83 -15.85
N MET A 202 -20.32 32.95 -16.84
CA MET A 202 -19.22 32.98 -17.79
C MET A 202 -19.73 33.23 -19.20
N THR A 203 -18.90 33.88 -20.03
CA THR A 203 -19.21 34.12 -21.45
C THR A 203 -18.13 33.54 -22.34
N GLY A 204 -18.52 32.85 -23.41
CA GLY A 204 -17.61 32.25 -24.37
C GLY A 204 -18.30 31.90 -25.69
N THR A 205 -17.50 31.55 -26.70
CA THR A 205 -18.02 30.93 -27.93
C THR A 205 -18.42 29.48 -27.66
N GLN A 206 -19.00 28.79 -28.65
CA GLN A 206 -19.34 27.36 -28.55
C GLN A 206 -18.17 26.52 -28.04
N ASP A 207 -17.01 26.61 -28.71
CA ASP A 207 -15.78 25.93 -28.29
C ASP A 207 -15.15 26.54 -27.04
N GLY A 208 -15.25 27.86 -26.86
CA GLY A 208 -14.74 28.56 -25.67
C GLY A 208 -15.38 28.04 -24.39
N CYS A 209 -16.72 28.02 -24.33
CA CYS A 209 -17.46 27.48 -23.18
C CYS A 209 -17.22 25.97 -22.96
N LEU A 210 -16.92 25.20 -24.01
CA LEU A 210 -16.61 23.76 -23.87
C LEU A 210 -15.28 23.49 -23.14
N ALA A 211 -14.37 24.48 -23.12
CA ALA A 211 -13.15 24.46 -22.32
C ALA A 211 -13.37 24.88 -20.86
N LEU A 212 -14.52 25.46 -20.51
CA LEU A 212 -14.80 26.00 -19.17
C LEU A 212 -15.46 24.95 -18.25
N ILE A 213 -15.12 25.06 -16.96
CA ILE A 213 -15.74 24.30 -15.86
C ILE A 213 -16.27 25.29 -14.84
N GLY A 214 -17.59 25.31 -14.65
CA GLY A 214 -18.27 26.16 -13.67
C GLY A 214 -19.00 25.35 -12.62
N ASN A 215 -18.74 25.64 -11.34
CA ASN A 215 -19.28 24.91 -10.19
C ASN A 215 -19.16 23.39 -10.35
N PHE A 216 -17.95 22.93 -10.69
CA PHE A 216 -17.60 21.54 -10.98
C PHE A 216 -18.38 20.88 -12.15
N LYS A 217 -19.07 21.64 -13.00
CA LYS A 217 -19.76 21.17 -14.21
C LYS A 217 -19.10 21.74 -15.46
N ARG A 218 -18.98 20.93 -16.52
CA ARG A 218 -18.56 21.46 -17.83
C ARG A 218 -19.62 22.39 -18.40
N CYS A 219 -19.19 23.45 -19.07
CA CYS A 219 -20.09 24.39 -19.71
C CYS A 219 -20.25 24.11 -21.21
N LYS A 220 -21.21 24.77 -21.85
CA LYS A 220 -21.45 24.80 -23.30
C LYS A 220 -21.84 26.22 -23.73
N GLY A 221 -21.49 26.62 -24.95
CA GLY A 221 -21.90 27.87 -25.56
C GLY A 221 -23.10 27.65 -26.49
N ALA A 222 -23.89 28.70 -26.73
CA ALA A 222 -25.07 28.62 -27.59
C ALA A 222 -24.78 28.82 -29.08
N SER A 223 -23.64 29.43 -29.43
CA SER A 223 -23.24 29.72 -30.81
C SER A 223 -21.73 30.01 -30.92
N ASP A 224 -21.21 30.14 -32.13
CA ASP A 224 -19.81 30.55 -32.37
C ASP A 224 -19.52 32.00 -31.97
N GLN A 225 -20.55 32.81 -31.72
CA GLN A 225 -20.41 34.15 -31.13
C GLN A 225 -20.32 34.06 -29.60
N ALA A 226 -19.50 34.92 -28.99
CA ALA A 226 -19.32 34.94 -27.55
C ALA A 226 -20.63 35.36 -26.84
N GLY A 227 -21.17 34.46 -26.01
CA GLY A 227 -22.40 34.66 -25.26
C GLY A 227 -22.38 33.90 -23.94
N GLU A 228 -23.47 33.98 -23.16
CA GLU A 228 -23.58 33.29 -21.87
C GLU A 228 -23.40 31.77 -22.02
N CYS A 229 -22.49 31.19 -21.23
CA CYS A 229 -22.32 29.75 -21.17
C CYS A 229 -23.43 29.13 -20.32
N SER A 230 -23.82 27.89 -20.61
CA SER A 230 -24.77 27.12 -19.81
C SER A 230 -24.17 25.79 -19.38
N ILE A 231 -24.77 25.10 -18.41
CA ILE A 231 -24.29 23.78 -18.00
C ILE A 231 -24.45 22.80 -19.18
N LYS A 232 -23.40 22.02 -19.46
CA LYS A 232 -23.43 20.93 -20.43
C LYS A 232 -24.02 19.68 -19.77
N TYR A 233 -25.09 19.16 -20.36
CA TYR A 233 -25.76 17.93 -19.94
C TYR A 233 -25.63 16.86 -21.03
N CYS A 234 -25.75 15.59 -20.67
CA CYS A 234 -25.76 14.49 -21.64
C CYS A 234 -26.84 14.69 -22.71
N GLN A 235 -28.03 15.09 -22.28
CA GLN A 235 -29.24 15.26 -23.08
C GLN A 235 -29.10 16.28 -24.23
N ASP A 236 -28.08 17.15 -24.16
CA ASP A 236 -27.78 18.17 -25.18
C ASP A 236 -27.30 17.57 -26.50
N ASN A 237 -26.62 16.41 -26.46
CA ASN A 237 -26.36 15.64 -27.67
C ASN A 237 -27.62 14.82 -28.00
N SER A 238 -28.46 15.37 -28.88
CA SER A 238 -29.70 14.73 -29.33
C SER A 238 -29.52 13.82 -30.56
N THR A 239 -28.31 13.78 -31.15
CA THR A 239 -28.04 13.15 -32.44
C THR A 239 -27.25 11.85 -32.35
N ALA A 240 -26.44 11.66 -31.32
CA ALA A 240 -25.67 10.43 -31.10
C ALA A 240 -26.57 9.18 -31.10
N THR A 241 -26.06 8.09 -31.65
CA THR A 241 -26.76 6.80 -31.72
C THR A 241 -26.07 5.73 -30.88
N THR A 242 -24.78 5.91 -30.57
CA THR A 242 -23.95 4.94 -29.84
C THR A 242 -23.42 5.48 -28.50
N ASP A 243 -23.11 4.59 -27.56
CA ASP A 243 -22.44 4.95 -26.30
C ASP A 243 -21.09 5.63 -26.53
N SER A 244 -20.37 5.26 -27.59
CA SER A 244 -19.07 5.88 -27.93
C SER A 244 -19.23 7.36 -28.27
N GLU A 245 -20.22 7.72 -29.09
CA GLU A 245 -20.52 9.11 -29.45
C GLU A 245 -20.95 9.92 -28.21
N CYS A 246 -21.71 9.30 -27.30
CA CYS A 246 -22.11 9.92 -26.05
C CYS A 246 -20.95 10.14 -25.08
N ALA A 247 -20.07 9.15 -24.92
CA ALA A 247 -18.88 9.24 -24.07
C ALA A 247 -17.86 10.26 -24.62
N SER A 248 -17.71 10.37 -25.95
CA SER A 248 -16.92 11.42 -26.61
C SER A 248 -17.52 12.81 -26.42
N TYR A 249 -18.85 12.93 -26.40
CA TYR A 249 -19.52 14.20 -26.14
C TYR A 249 -19.34 14.67 -24.69
N MET A 250 -19.56 13.77 -23.73
CA MET A 250 -19.36 14.03 -22.31
C MET A 250 -19.18 12.71 -21.55
N THR A 251 -18.10 12.59 -20.79
CA THR A 251 -17.81 11.40 -19.97
C THR A 251 -18.92 11.20 -18.94
N GLY A 252 -19.44 9.97 -18.84
CA GLY A 252 -20.60 9.65 -17.99
C GLY A 252 -21.95 9.67 -18.72
N CYS A 253 -21.97 9.76 -20.05
CA CYS A 253 -23.19 9.67 -20.86
C CYS A 253 -23.25 8.35 -21.66
N LEU A 254 -24.46 7.81 -21.83
CA LEU A 254 -24.80 6.63 -22.64
C LEU A 254 -25.83 7.01 -23.72
N THR A 255 -26.00 6.18 -24.74
CA THR A 255 -27.07 6.34 -25.75
C THR A 255 -28.43 5.91 -25.20
N ARG A 256 -29.47 6.67 -25.51
CA ARG A 256 -30.88 6.25 -25.33
C ARG A 256 -31.50 5.80 -26.67
N GLY A 257 -30.68 5.25 -27.57
CA GLY A 257 -31.04 4.86 -28.93
C GLY A 257 -31.02 6.02 -29.93
N LYS A 258 -31.42 7.23 -29.51
CA LYS A 258 -31.13 8.49 -30.21
C LYS A 258 -30.98 9.66 -29.25
N GLY A 259 -29.84 10.32 -29.34
CA GLY A 259 -29.31 11.23 -28.33
C GLY A 259 -28.81 10.50 -27.08
N CYS A 260 -28.21 11.27 -26.18
CA CYS A 260 -27.58 10.76 -24.98
C CYS A 260 -28.40 11.00 -23.71
N ILE A 261 -28.04 10.26 -22.67
CA ILE A 261 -28.60 10.31 -21.32
C ILE A 261 -27.46 10.06 -20.31
N ALA A 262 -27.58 10.50 -19.06
CA ALA A 262 -26.55 10.22 -18.06
C ALA A 262 -26.55 8.73 -17.67
N SER A 263 -25.37 8.13 -17.48
CA SER A 263 -25.22 6.71 -17.13
C SER A 263 -25.82 6.35 -15.77
N THR A 264 -26.11 7.36 -14.94
CA THR A 264 -26.77 7.27 -13.65
C THR A 264 -28.31 7.17 -13.73
N GLU A 265 -28.92 7.45 -14.89
CA GLU A 265 -30.38 7.42 -15.02
C GLU A 265 -30.94 5.99 -14.98
N PRO A 266 -32.06 5.74 -14.28
CA PRO A 266 -32.65 4.42 -14.15
C PRO A 266 -33.27 3.91 -15.47
N CYS A 267 -33.56 2.61 -15.56
CA CYS A 267 -34.16 2.01 -16.75
C CYS A 267 -35.48 2.67 -17.20
N SER A 268 -36.27 3.23 -16.27
CA SER A 268 -37.51 3.96 -16.56
C SER A 268 -37.32 5.24 -17.39
N ALA A 269 -36.11 5.80 -17.45
CA ALA A 269 -35.77 6.96 -18.26
C ALA A 269 -35.54 6.62 -19.75
N TYR A 270 -35.39 5.32 -20.08
CA TYR A 270 -35.31 4.82 -21.45
C TYR A 270 -36.70 4.45 -21.97
N LYS A 271 -36.89 4.51 -23.29
CA LYS A 271 -38.13 4.07 -23.97
C LYS A 271 -37.80 3.18 -25.16
N GLY A 272 -38.59 2.13 -25.36
CA GLY A 272 -38.34 1.17 -26.44
C GLY A 272 -39.21 -0.09 -26.36
N THR A 273 -39.21 -0.83 -27.47
CA THR A 273 -39.70 -2.22 -27.50
C THR A 273 -38.82 -3.12 -26.63
N LEU A 274 -39.25 -4.36 -26.35
CA LEU A 274 -38.44 -5.36 -25.65
C LEU A 274 -37.00 -5.45 -26.20
N ALA A 275 -36.84 -5.57 -27.52
CA ALA A 275 -35.54 -5.68 -28.16
C ALA A 275 -34.67 -4.42 -27.99
N GLN A 276 -35.28 -3.23 -27.97
CA GLN A 276 -34.56 -1.97 -27.74
C GLN A 276 -34.15 -1.83 -26.27
N CYS A 277 -35.07 -2.06 -25.34
CA CYS A 277 -34.79 -1.99 -23.90
C CYS A 277 -33.72 -3.00 -23.45
N ASN A 278 -33.68 -4.18 -24.06
CA ASN A 278 -32.65 -5.19 -23.76
C ASN A 278 -31.21 -4.73 -24.08
N ASN A 279 -31.03 -3.71 -24.91
CA ASN A 279 -29.72 -3.13 -25.24
C ASN A 279 -29.34 -1.94 -24.34
N PHE A 280 -30.23 -1.46 -23.47
CA PHE A 280 -29.97 -0.31 -22.60
C PHE A 280 -29.51 -0.73 -21.20
N LYS A 281 -28.68 0.13 -20.58
CA LYS A 281 -28.25 0.01 -19.18
C LYS A 281 -28.57 1.28 -18.40
N GLY A 282 -29.50 1.18 -17.45
CA GLY A 282 -29.87 2.27 -16.56
C GLY A 282 -29.29 2.09 -15.17
N ALA A 283 -28.59 3.11 -14.65
CA ALA A 283 -27.89 3.07 -13.36
C ALA A 283 -26.99 1.82 -13.17
N GLY A 284 -26.33 1.39 -14.24
CA GLY A 284 -25.49 0.18 -14.28
C GLY A 284 -26.23 -1.15 -14.45
N ARG A 285 -27.57 -1.16 -14.47
CA ARG A 285 -28.40 -2.37 -14.58
C ARG A 285 -29.00 -2.52 -15.97
N THR A 286 -29.12 -3.76 -16.46
CA THR A 286 -29.72 -4.05 -17.76
C THR A 286 -31.22 -3.83 -17.72
N CYS A 287 -31.75 -3.23 -18.78
CA CYS A 287 -33.18 -2.93 -18.90
C CYS A 287 -33.91 -4.02 -19.72
N THR A 288 -35.24 -4.04 -19.64
CA THR A 288 -36.11 -4.96 -20.37
C THR A 288 -37.48 -4.31 -20.64
N ASN A 289 -38.37 -5.00 -21.34
CA ASN A 289 -39.78 -4.62 -21.45
C ASN A 289 -40.69 -5.85 -21.65
N THR A 290 -41.99 -5.66 -21.85
CA THR A 290 -42.89 -6.76 -22.24
C THR A 290 -42.86 -7.00 -23.76
N VAL A 291 -43.28 -8.18 -24.21
CA VAL A 291 -43.44 -8.49 -25.65
C VAL A 291 -44.48 -7.62 -26.37
N GLN A 292 -45.32 -6.90 -25.61
CA GLN A 292 -46.33 -5.96 -26.11
C GLN A 292 -45.83 -4.50 -26.16
N ALA A 293 -44.60 -4.25 -25.70
CA ALA A 293 -44.05 -2.91 -25.61
C ALA A 293 -43.75 -2.28 -26.97
N THR A 294 -44.22 -1.05 -27.15
CA THR A 294 -43.95 -0.21 -28.33
C THR A 294 -42.67 0.60 -28.13
N SER A 295 -42.16 1.22 -29.19
CA SER A 295 -41.01 2.15 -29.11
C SER A 295 -41.22 3.35 -28.16
N THR A 296 -42.46 3.65 -27.77
CA THR A 296 -42.80 4.71 -26.81
C THR A 296 -42.99 4.24 -25.37
N SER A 297 -43.00 2.93 -25.13
CA SER A 297 -43.15 2.34 -23.79
C SER A 297 -41.88 2.56 -22.98
N SER A 298 -41.99 3.05 -21.75
CA SER A 298 -40.84 3.12 -20.83
C SER A 298 -40.26 1.73 -20.59
N CYS A 299 -38.94 1.61 -20.64
CA CYS A 299 -38.25 0.40 -20.26
C CYS A 299 -38.39 0.17 -18.75
N ILE A 300 -38.36 -1.09 -18.34
CA ILE A 300 -38.35 -1.49 -16.93
C ILE A 300 -37.00 -2.08 -16.58
N GLU A 301 -36.63 -2.01 -15.30
CA GLU A 301 -35.44 -2.69 -14.81
C GLU A 301 -35.67 -4.21 -14.86
N ARG A 302 -34.73 -4.96 -15.44
CA ARG A 302 -34.78 -6.42 -15.42
C ARG A 302 -34.51 -6.91 -14.00
N ARG A 303 -35.45 -7.66 -13.43
CA ARG A 303 -35.35 -8.23 -12.08
C ARG A 303 -34.79 -9.64 -12.18
N CYS A 304 -34.08 -10.08 -11.15
CA CYS A 304 -33.55 -11.45 -11.14
C CYS A 304 -34.65 -12.51 -11.34
N GLY A 305 -35.80 -12.35 -10.68
CA GLY A 305 -36.93 -13.29 -10.82
C GLY A 305 -37.61 -13.32 -12.19
N ASP A 306 -37.17 -12.50 -13.16
CA ASP A 306 -37.71 -12.52 -14.53
C ASP A 306 -37.15 -13.69 -15.36
N ASP A 307 -36.00 -14.28 -14.97
CA ASP A 307 -35.51 -15.55 -15.52
C ASP A 307 -35.94 -16.70 -14.60
N THR A 308 -36.86 -17.53 -15.08
CA THR A 308 -37.37 -18.70 -14.35
C THR A 308 -36.83 -20.03 -14.91
N THR A 309 -35.66 -19.99 -15.55
CA THR A 309 -35.09 -21.11 -16.31
C THR A 309 -33.60 -21.37 -16.07
N ALA A 310 -32.83 -20.34 -15.74
CA ALA A 310 -31.40 -20.46 -15.46
C ALA A 310 -31.10 -21.41 -14.29
N THR A 311 -30.13 -22.29 -14.52
CA THR A 311 -29.72 -23.33 -13.57
C THR A 311 -28.36 -23.06 -12.92
N THR A 312 -27.68 -21.98 -13.34
CA THR A 312 -26.34 -21.61 -12.88
C THR A 312 -26.23 -20.11 -12.56
N ASP A 313 -25.28 -19.75 -11.68
CA ASP A 313 -24.98 -18.35 -11.37
C ASP A 313 -24.40 -17.57 -12.56
N ILE A 314 -23.77 -18.26 -13.51
CA ILE A 314 -23.22 -17.65 -14.73
C ILE A 314 -24.36 -17.22 -15.66
N GLU A 315 -25.39 -18.05 -15.85
CA GLU A 315 -26.60 -17.68 -16.58
C GLU A 315 -27.29 -16.48 -15.91
N CYS A 316 -27.44 -16.51 -14.58
CA CYS A 316 -28.10 -15.43 -13.84
C CYS A 316 -27.34 -14.10 -13.83
N SER A 317 -26.02 -14.13 -13.66
CA SER A 317 -25.19 -12.92 -13.67
C SER A 317 -25.07 -12.30 -15.08
N ASN A 318 -25.12 -13.12 -16.13
CA ASN A 318 -25.26 -12.66 -17.52
C ASN A 318 -26.66 -12.09 -17.81
N PHE A 319 -27.72 -12.68 -17.25
CA PHE A 319 -29.09 -12.18 -17.39
C PHE A 319 -29.26 -10.80 -16.76
N GLN A 320 -28.77 -10.62 -15.53
CA GLN A 320 -28.71 -9.34 -14.83
C GLN A 320 -27.63 -9.34 -13.74
N GLN A 321 -26.80 -8.28 -13.70
CA GLN A 321 -25.73 -8.17 -12.72
C GLN A 321 -26.29 -8.04 -11.29
N GLY A 322 -25.83 -8.88 -10.37
CA GLY A 322 -26.37 -8.98 -9.00
C GLY A 322 -27.44 -10.06 -8.81
N CYS A 323 -27.59 -10.97 -9.78
CA CYS A 323 -28.46 -12.14 -9.70
C CYS A 323 -27.65 -13.45 -9.64
N ILE A 324 -28.21 -14.44 -8.93
CA ILE A 324 -27.68 -15.81 -8.72
C ILE A 324 -28.80 -16.83 -8.96
N THR A 325 -28.47 -18.09 -9.24
CA THR A 325 -29.49 -19.13 -9.41
C THR A 325 -30.11 -19.51 -8.06
N ASN A 326 -31.40 -19.84 -8.08
CA ASN A 326 -32.13 -20.40 -6.96
C ASN A 326 -32.44 -21.90 -7.12
N GLY A 327 -31.80 -22.56 -8.10
CA GLY A 327 -31.99 -23.97 -8.46
C GLY A 327 -33.08 -24.23 -9.51
N LYS A 328 -33.83 -23.20 -9.93
CA LYS A 328 -34.85 -23.28 -10.98
C LYS A 328 -34.91 -22.06 -11.91
N GLY A 329 -34.44 -20.90 -11.43
CA GLY A 329 -34.29 -19.65 -12.17
C GLY A 329 -33.36 -18.74 -11.38
N CYS A 330 -33.48 -17.43 -11.56
CA CYS A 330 -32.63 -16.44 -10.92
C CYS A 330 -33.32 -15.71 -9.75
N THR A 331 -32.52 -15.29 -8.78
CA THR A 331 -32.92 -14.48 -7.63
C THR A 331 -31.84 -13.45 -7.29
N SER A 332 -32.16 -12.42 -6.51
CA SER A 332 -31.14 -11.42 -6.11
C SER A 332 -30.15 -12.06 -5.16
N VAL A 333 -28.86 -11.69 -5.26
CA VAL A 333 -27.82 -12.03 -4.26
C VAL A 333 -28.20 -11.64 -2.82
N THR A 334 -29.16 -10.73 -2.64
CA THR A 334 -29.65 -10.28 -1.34
C THR A 334 -30.77 -11.14 -0.74
N SER A 335 -31.35 -12.07 -1.50
CA SER A 335 -32.63 -12.74 -1.17
C SER A 335 -32.51 -13.71 0.01
N GLN A 336 -33.60 -13.85 0.78
CA GLN A 336 -33.64 -14.74 1.94
C GLN A 336 -33.62 -16.22 1.55
N CYS A 337 -33.13 -17.09 2.45
CA CYS A 337 -33.01 -18.53 2.19
C CYS A 337 -34.32 -19.25 1.81
N THR A 338 -35.48 -18.69 2.16
CA THR A 338 -36.81 -19.15 1.73
C THR A 338 -37.09 -18.99 0.23
N SER A 339 -36.18 -18.34 -0.52
CA SER A 339 -36.31 -18.06 -1.96
C SER A 339 -35.61 -19.10 -2.86
N PHE A 340 -34.96 -20.11 -2.26
CA PHE A 340 -34.14 -21.13 -2.93
C PHE A 340 -34.84 -22.49 -2.89
N PHE A 341 -34.75 -23.25 -3.98
CA PHE A 341 -35.45 -24.52 -4.15
C PHE A 341 -34.47 -25.65 -4.45
N GLY A 342 -34.50 -26.74 -3.67
CA GLY A 342 -33.64 -27.90 -3.89
C GLY A 342 -33.79 -28.99 -2.82
N THR A 343 -33.08 -30.10 -3.01
CA THR A 343 -32.86 -31.12 -1.97
C THR A 343 -31.97 -30.59 -0.85
N GLN A 344 -31.90 -31.27 0.31
CA GLN A 344 -31.07 -30.81 1.44
C GLN A 344 -29.60 -30.59 1.06
N THR A 345 -29.03 -31.41 0.17
CA THR A 345 -27.66 -31.24 -0.36
C THR A 345 -27.53 -29.98 -1.21
N GLN A 346 -28.53 -29.67 -2.03
CA GLN A 346 -28.55 -28.47 -2.87
C GLN A 346 -28.81 -27.21 -2.05
N CYS A 347 -29.79 -27.20 -1.14
CA CYS A 347 -30.04 -26.09 -0.23
C CYS A 347 -28.80 -25.72 0.59
N SER A 348 -28.05 -26.73 1.08
CA SER A 348 -26.81 -26.52 1.83
C SER A 348 -25.66 -25.93 1.02
N SER A 349 -25.76 -25.93 -0.32
CA SER A 349 -24.83 -25.23 -1.23
C SER A 349 -25.22 -23.77 -1.52
N TYR A 350 -26.44 -23.36 -1.16
CA TYR A 350 -26.93 -21.99 -1.39
C TYR A 350 -26.69 -21.06 -0.20
N LEU A 351 -26.42 -19.79 -0.49
CA LEU A 351 -26.17 -18.72 0.47
C LEU A 351 -27.22 -17.61 0.29
N GLY A 352 -28.11 -17.47 1.27
CA GLY A 352 -29.14 -16.44 1.32
C GLY A 352 -28.80 -15.30 2.28
N ASN A 353 -29.74 -14.35 2.41
CA ASN A 353 -29.63 -13.16 3.25
C ASN A 353 -28.36 -12.36 2.94
N SER A 354 -28.18 -11.95 1.69
CA SER A 354 -27.00 -11.19 1.21
C SER A 354 -25.67 -11.93 1.41
N GLY A 355 -25.66 -13.24 1.15
CA GLY A 355 -24.47 -14.09 1.30
C GLY A 355 -24.08 -14.41 2.75
N LYS A 356 -24.91 -14.05 3.74
CA LYS A 356 -24.54 -14.14 5.17
C LYS A 356 -25.00 -15.42 5.88
N GLN A 357 -25.91 -16.20 5.28
CA GLN A 357 -26.40 -17.44 5.88
C GLN A 357 -26.49 -18.56 4.84
N LYS A 358 -25.97 -19.74 5.18
CA LYS A 358 -26.22 -20.97 4.42
C LYS A 358 -27.68 -21.36 4.56
N CYS A 359 -28.28 -21.81 3.48
CA CYS A 359 -29.66 -22.23 3.46
C CYS A 359 -29.79 -23.72 3.81
N TYR A 360 -30.91 -24.11 4.42
CA TYR A 360 -31.14 -25.48 4.87
C TYR A 360 -32.55 -25.91 4.46
N GLY A 361 -32.67 -27.08 3.83
CA GLY A 361 -33.93 -27.68 3.45
C GLY A 361 -34.44 -28.60 4.56
N THR A 362 -35.64 -28.35 5.07
CA THR A 362 -36.23 -29.16 6.15
C THR A 362 -36.74 -30.52 5.65
N SER A 363 -35.83 -31.46 5.40
CA SER A 363 -36.18 -32.88 5.31
C SER A 363 -36.54 -33.40 6.71
N ILE A 364 -37.84 -33.62 6.94
CA ILE A 364 -38.36 -34.11 8.22
C ILE A 364 -37.82 -35.53 8.48
N SER A 365 -37.00 -35.69 9.51
CA SER A 365 -36.74 -36.99 10.14
C SER A 365 -36.59 -36.78 11.65
N SER A 366 -37.66 -37.08 12.39
CA SER A 366 -37.77 -36.82 13.82
C SER A 366 -37.37 -38.06 14.64
N VAL A 367 -36.22 -38.00 15.31
CA VAL A 367 -35.87 -38.96 16.37
C VAL A 367 -35.92 -38.24 17.72
N LEU A 368 -37.13 -38.10 18.27
CA LEU A 368 -37.31 -37.74 19.68
C LEU A 368 -38.68 -38.16 20.22
N LEU A 369 -38.91 -39.47 20.33
CA LEU A 369 -39.95 -40.04 21.18
C LEU A 369 -39.67 -41.51 21.48
N GLN A 370 -38.99 -41.79 22.60
CA GLN A 370 -39.23 -42.96 23.47
C GLN A 370 -38.24 -43.02 24.65
N GLN A 371 -38.68 -42.56 25.81
CA GLN A 371 -38.48 -43.28 27.08
C GLN A 371 -39.76 -43.18 27.91
N VAL A 372 -40.10 -44.27 28.62
CA VAL A 372 -41.28 -44.49 29.48
C VAL A 372 -42.62 -44.40 28.70
N VAL A 373 -43.58 -45.35 28.78
CA VAL A 373 -44.07 -46.13 29.93
C VAL A 373 -44.49 -47.56 29.53
N LYS A 374 -44.28 -48.52 30.45
CA LYS A 374 -44.75 -49.92 30.38
C LYS A 374 -46.29 -50.03 30.37
N ILE A 375 -46.81 -51.16 29.88
CA ILE A 375 -47.99 -51.97 30.32
C ILE A 375 -48.82 -52.41 29.10
N ILE A 376 -49.38 -53.63 29.15
CA ILE A 376 -50.13 -54.35 28.09
C ILE A 376 -49.22 -54.84 26.93
N TYR A 377 -49.05 -56.15 26.65
CA TYR A 377 -49.57 -57.37 27.28
C TYR A 377 -48.63 -58.56 26.97
N GLN A 378 -48.39 -59.44 27.94
CA GLN A 378 -47.89 -60.80 27.69
C GLN A 378 -49.06 -61.77 27.87
N ARG A 379 -49.52 -62.43 26.79
CA ARG A 379 -50.09 -63.79 26.83
C ARG A 379 -50.52 -64.34 25.45
N ASN A 380 -50.11 -65.58 25.18
CA ASN A 380 -50.66 -66.58 24.24
C ASN A 380 -50.43 -66.30 22.74
N LEU A 381 -50.02 -67.23 21.87
CA LEU A 381 -49.67 -68.68 21.96
C LEU A 381 -48.25 -68.90 21.39
N VAL A 382 -47.36 -69.80 21.84
CA VAL A 382 -47.43 -71.27 22.10
C VAL A 382 -47.44 -72.12 20.83
N GLN A 383 -46.35 -72.91 20.65
CA GLN A 383 -46.18 -74.08 19.76
C GLN A 383 -46.12 -73.82 18.24
N GLN A 384 -45.32 -74.52 17.41
CA GLN A 384 -44.57 -75.78 17.57
C GLN A 384 -43.42 -75.90 16.52
N ILE A 385 -42.27 -76.51 16.88
CA ILE A 385 -41.49 -77.54 16.11
C ILE A 385 -40.98 -77.21 14.67
N HIS A 386 -39.77 -77.57 14.17
CA HIS A 386 -38.59 -78.39 14.57
C HIS A 386 -37.30 -77.54 14.33
N ASN A 387 -36.06 -77.82 14.75
CA ASN A 387 -35.32 -78.70 15.68
C ASN A 387 -33.93 -78.98 15.02
N VAL A 388 -32.86 -79.16 15.82
CA VAL A 388 -31.54 -79.78 15.48
C VAL A 388 -30.37 -78.90 14.95
N ASN A 389 -29.44 -78.54 15.87
CA ASN A 389 -27.95 -78.59 15.82
C ASN A 389 -27.13 -77.77 14.77
N LEU A 390 -25.81 -77.48 14.96
CA LEU A 390 -24.84 -77.82 16.03
C LEU A 390 -23.78 -76.69 16.27
N TYR A 391 -23.03 -76.87 17.35
CA TYR A 391 -21.83 -76.15 17.85
C TYR A 391 -20.61 -76.01 16.89
N ILE A 392 -19.96 -74.83 16.97
CA ILE A 392 -18.53 -74.53 17.32
C ILE A 392 -17.35 -75.24 16.60
N HIS A 393 -16.37 -74.39 16.16
CA HIS A 393 -14.92 -74.59 15.82
C HIS A 393 -14.49 -75.88 15.07
N VAL A 394 -13.57 -75.86 14.09
CA VAL A 394 -12.18 -75.35 14.08
C VAL A 394 -11.77 -75.03 12.62
N GLU A 395 -10.65 -74.31 12.44
CA GLU A 395 -9.97 -74.05 11.18
C GLU A 395 -9.56 -75.31 10.38
N VAL A 396 -8.95 -75.08 9.21
CA VAL A 396 -8.39 -76.06 8.25
C VAL A 396 -9.38 -76.63 7.23
N LEU A 397 -9.74 -75.78 6.26
CA LEU A 397 -9.64 -76.18 4.85
C LEU A 397 -9.31 -74.97 3.95
N HIS A 398 -8.05 -74.50 4.04
CA HIS A 398 -7.42 -73.86 2.90
C HIS A 398 -7.48 -74.85 1.71
N GLN A 399 -7.69 -74.34 0.49
CA GLN A 399 -7.91 -75.12 -0.74
C GLN A 399 -9.30 -75.79 -0.87
N HIS A 400 -10.34 -75.02 -1.23
CA HIS A 400 -11.23 -75.38 -2.37
C HIS A 400 -12.26 -74.33 -2.83
N LEU A 401 -12.56 -73.27 -2.06
CA LEU A 401 -13.60 -72.27 -2.44
C LEU A 401 -13.12 -71.06 -3.28
N ALA A 402 -11.96 -71.16 -3.93
CA ALA A 402 -11.51 -70.19 -4.94
C ALA A 402 -12.18 -70.39 -6.32
N HIS A 403 -12.95 -71.47 -6.54
CA HIS A 403 -13.40 -71.88 -7.88
C HIS A 403 -14.84 -71.50 -8.26
N HIS A 404 -15.65 -70.97 -7.34
CA HIS A 404 -17.09 -70.74 -7.61
C HIS A 404 -17.54 -69.27 -7.75
N LEU A 405 -16.65 -68.30 -7.51
CA LEU A 405 -16.91 -66.87 -7.73
C LEU A 405 -16.05 -66.24 -8.84
N GLN A 406 -15.57 -67.07 -9.77
CA GLN A 406 -14.86 -66.65 -10.99
C GLN A 406 -15.68 -66.91 -12.28
N MET A 407 -16.96 -67.29 -12.12
CA MET A 407 -17.86 -67.75 -13.19
C MET A 407 -19.06 -66.81 -13.44
N LEU A 408 -18.90 -65.49 -13.22
CA LEU A 408 -19.99 -64.52 -13.46
C LEU A 408 -19.55 -63.15 -14.04
N LEU A 409 -18.33 -63.06 -14.59
CA LEU A 409 -17.86 -61.89 -15.37
C LEU A 409 -17.30 -62.25 -16.76
N LEU A 410 -17.71 -63.39 -17.33
CA LEU A 410 -17.47 -63.70 -18.76
C LEU A 410 -18.55 -63.05 -19.65
N LYS A 411 -18.53 -61.71 -19.72
CA LYS A 411 -19.09 -60.98 -20.88
C LYS A 411 -17.99 -60.79 -21.93
N THR A 412 -17.75 -61.86 -22.69
CA THR A 412 -17.27 -61.83 -24.09
C THR A 412 -16.24 -60.76 -24.46
N GLN A 413 -14.98 -60.95 -24.08
CA GLN A 413 -13.88 -60.50 -24.94
C GLN A 413 -13.84 -61.42 -26.15
N ILE A 414 -14.18 -60.91 -27.33
CA ILE A 414 -13.90 -61.61 -28.59
C ILE A 414 -12.38 -61.63 -28.72
N GLY A 415 -11.77 -62.81 -28.55
CA GLY A 415 -10.32 -62.97 -28.64
C GLY A 415 -9.84 -62.52 -30.00
N LYS A 416 -9.10 -61.40 -30.05
CA LYS A 416 -8.44 -60.95 -31.28
C LYS A 416 -7.45 -62.04 -31.70
N CYS A 417 -7.55 -62.50 -32.95
CA CYS A 417 -6.61 -63.44 -33.52
C CYS A 417 -5.91 -62.78 -34.73
N ALA A 418 -4.62 -63.06 -34.89
CA ALA A 418 -3.81 -62.63 -36.01
C ALA A 418 -3.57 -63.81 -36.95
N TRP A 419 -3.67 -63.57 -38.26
CA TRP A 419 -3.36 -64.59 -39.25
C TRP A 419 -1.84 -64.80 -39.34
N ASP A 420 -1.39 -66.02 -39.09
CA ASP A 420 0.00 -66.42 -39.27
C ASP A 420 0.14 -67.15 -40.61
N SER A 421 0.76 -66.48 -41.58
CA SER A 421 1.03 -67.03 -42.92
C SER A 421 2.05 -68.17 -42.92
N THR A 422 2.82 -68.34 -41.85
CA THR A 422 3.84 -69.39 -41.72
C THR A 422 3.21 -70.71 -41.30
N ASN A 423 2.28 -70.64 -40.33
CA ASN A 423 1.53 -71.78 -39.81
C ASN A 423 0.16 -71.95 -40.50
N ASN A 424 -0.18 -71.04 -41.42
CA ASN A 424 -1.39 -71.01 -42.23
C ASN A 424 -2.70 -71.11 -41.43
N GLY A 425 -2.78 -70.38 -40.32
CA GLY A 425 -3.93 -70.37 -39.41
C GLY A 425 -3.98 -69.13 -38.52
N CYS A 426 -5.09 -68.94 -37.78
CA CYS A 426 -5.20 -67.84 -36.82
C CYS A 426 -4.56 -68.21 -35.48
N ARG A 427 -3.65 -67.38 -34.98
CA ARG A 427 -3.09 -67.46 -33.62
C ARG A 427 -3.61 -66.31 -32.76
N ASN A 428 -3.43 -66.39 -31.44
CA ASN A 428 -3.74 -65.28 -30.55
C ASN A 428 -2.96 -64.02 -30.96
N TRP A 429 -3.66 -62.87 -30.94
CA TRP A 429 -3.08 -61.56 -31.25
C TRP A 429 -2.10 -61.12 -30.15
N GLN A 430 -0.95 -60.58 -30.56
CA GLN A 430 0.10 -60.05 -29.71
C GLN A 430 0.28 -58.54 -29.97
N CYS A 431 0.86 -57.80 -29.04
CA CYS A 431 1.07 -56.35 -29.19
C CYS A 431 1.79 -55.97 -30.50
N THR A 432 2.72 -56.81 -30.95
CA THR A 432 3.49 -56.64 -32.19
C THR A 432 2.67 -56.76 -33.47
N ASP A 433 1.44 -57.29 -33.38
CA ASP A 433 0.47 -57.38 -34.49
C ASP A 433 -0.40 -56.12 -34.62
N ALA A 434 -0.12 -55.07 -33.82
CA ALA A 434 -0.76 -53.78 -33.98
C ALA A 434 -0.32 -53.11 -35.30
N PRO A 435 -1.24 -52.47 -36.05
CA PRO A 435 -0.89 -51.68 -37.23
C PRO A 435 0.16 -50.61 -36.91
N LEU A 436 1.10 -50.35 -37.83
CA LEU A 436 2.14 -49.33 -37.64
C LEU A 436 1.59 -47.91 -37.50
N SER A 437 0.34 -47.66 -37.93
CA SER A 437 -0.38 -46.41 -37.72
C SER A 437 -0.75 -46.14 -36.26
N VAL A 438 -0.77 -47.18 -35.41
CA VAL A 438 -0.96 -47.05 -33.96
C VAL A 438 0.38 -46.66 -33.35
N ASN A 439 0.50 -45.43 -32.84
CA ASN A 439 1.79 -44.88 -32.44
C ASN A 439 1.79 -44.26 -31.03
N THR A 440 0.63 -44.10 -30.39
CA THR A 440 0.53 -43.64 -29.00
C THR A 440 0.36 -44.81 -28.01
N HIS A 441 0.79 -44.60 -26.77
CA HIS A 441 0.53 -45.55 -25.68
C HIS A 441 -0.97 -45.79 -25.46
N ALA A 442 -1.79 -44.74 -25.53
CA ALA A 442 -3.23 -44.82 -25.32
C ALA A 442 -3.92 -45.70 -26.38
N GLU A 443 -3.58 -45.55 -27.66
CA GLU A 443 -4.10 -46.42 -28.71
C GLU A 443 -3.67 -47.88 -28.49
N CYS A 444 -2.41 -48.13 -28.14
CA CYS A 444 -1.94 -49.48 -27.78
C CYS A 444 -2.72 -50.09 -26.59
N GLN A 445 -3.06 -49.30 -25.58
CA GLN A 445 -3.90 -49.73 -24.46
C GLN A 445 -5.33 -50.10 -24.91
N THR A 446 -5.92 -49.38 -25.87
CA THR A 446 -7.23 -49.78 -26.44
C THR A 446 -7.18 -51.12 -27.20
N LEU A 447 -5.99 -51.53 -27.66
CA LEU A 447 -5.81 -52.83 -28.29
C LEU A 447 -5.72 -53.95 -27.26
N HIS A 448 -4.87 -53.79 -26.24
CA HIS A 448 -4.77 -54.68 -25.07
C HIS A 448 -4.00 -53.99 -23.93
N SER A 449 -4.42 -54.20 -22.67
CA SER A 449 -3.86 -53.49 -21.50
C SER A 449 -2.39 -53.81 -21.19
N SER A 450 -1.86 -54.93 -21.69
CA SER A 450 -0.43 -55.26 -21.59
C SER A 450 0.45 -54.59 -22.65
N CYS A 451 -0.11 -53.80 -23.58
CA CYS A 451 0.62 -53.23 -24.70
C CYS A 451 0.98 -51.75 -24.48
N THR A 452 2.15 -51.33 -24.96
CA THR A 452 2.56 -49.93 -25.05
C THR A 452 3.10 -49.65 -26.47
N THR A 453 3.23 -48.38 -26.84
CA THR A 453 3.81 -48.01 -28.14
C THR A 453 5.32 -48.28 -28.18
N ARG A 454 5.84 -48.55 -29.38
CA ARG A 454 7.26 -48.53 -29.75
C ARG A 454 7.59 -47.39 -30.74
N GLY A 455 6.78 -46.34 -30.75
CA GLY A 455 6.83 -45.22 -31.70
C GLY A 455 6.15 -45.50 -33.05
N SER A 456 6.03 -46.77 -33.47
CA SER A 456 5.21 -47.20 -34.62
C SER A 456 4.80 -48.68 -34.47
N GLY A 457 3.53 -48.92 -34.21
CA GLY A 457 3.01 -50.19 -33.68
C GLY A 457 3.23 -50.33 -32.18
N CYS A 458 2.82 -51.47 -31.63
CA CYS A 458 2.87 -51.74 -30.18
C CYS A 458 3.85 -52.87 -29.82
N VAL A 459 4.17 -52.95 -28.53
CA VAL A 459 5.08 -53.88 -27.86
C VAL A 459 4.53 -54.20 -26.47
N SER A 460 4.89 -55.34 -25.88
CA SER A 460 4.49 -55.67 -24.50
C SER A 460 5.16 -54.75 -23.48
N LYS A 461 4.43 -54.39 -22.42
CA LYS A 461 4.98 -53.73 -21.22
C LYS A 461 5.98 -54.64 -20.50
N VAL A 462 7.16 -54.11 -20.19
CA VAL A 462 8.20 -54.71 -19.33
C VAL A 462 8.73 -53.66 -18.35
N GLN A 463 9.70 -53.94 -17.49
CA GLN A 463 10.35 -52.88 -16.70
C GLN A 463 11.20 -51.98 -17.60
N CYS A 464 11.43 -50.72 -17.22
CA CYS A 464 12.16 -49.78 -18.10
C CYS A 464 13.55 -50.31 -18.50
N ASN A 465 14.27 -50.93 -17.58
CA ASN A 465 15.59 -51.54 -17.78
C ASN A 465 15.61 -52.76 -18.72
N GLU A 466 14.45 -53.30 -19.11
CA GLU A 466 14.34 -54.38 -20.10
C GLU A 466 14.17 -53.86 -21.54
N TYR A 467 13.92 -52.56 -21.74
CA TYR A 467 13.92 -51.94 -23.07
C TYR A 467 15.36 -51.70 -23.55
N LEU A 468 15.86 -52.65 -24.35
CA LEU A 468 17.22 -52.61 -24.92
C LEU A 468 17.37 -51.67 -26.13
N ASP A 469 16.26 -51.25 -26.73
CA ASP A 469 16.25 -50.31 -27.86
C ASP A 469 15.90 -48.88 -27.40
N GLN A 470 16.69 -47.90 -27.84
CA GLN A 470 16.53 -46.50 -27.46
C GLN A 470 15.20 -45.89 -27.92
N SER A 471 14.72 -46.22 -29.11
CA SER A 471 13.44 -45.70 -29.63
C SER A 471 12.24 -46.29 -28.89
N ILE A 472 12.33 -47.57 -28.49
CA ILE A 472 11.35 -48.21 -27.63
C ILE A 472 11.40 -47.57 -26.23
N CYS A 473 12.58 -47.42 -25.63
CA CYS A 473 12.72 -46.80 -24.30
C CYS A 473 12.09 -45.39 -24.20
N LEU A 474 12.24 -44.57 -25.25
CA LEU A 474 11.74 -43.19 -25.25
C LEU A 474 10.22 -43.10 -25.50
N SER A 475 9.59 -44.16 -26.03
CA SER A 475 8.17 -44.18 -26.39
C SER A 475 7.31 -45.08 -25.49
N ALA A 476 7.91 -46.11 -24.90
CA ALA A 476 7.24 -47.11 -24.09
C ALA A 476 6.92 -46.63 -22.67
N LYS A 477 6.05 -47.41 -22.01
CA LYS A 477 5.67 -47.30 -20.60
C LYS A 477 6.00 -48.60 -19.88
N SER A 478 6.41 -48.51 -18.62
CA SER A 478 6.72 -49.71 -17.84
C SER A 478 5.46 -50.55 -17.54
N ILE A 479 5.65 -51.74 -16.95
CA ILE A 479 4.56 -52.54 -16.39
C ILE A 479 3.75 -51.82 -15.28
N LEU A 480 4.29 -50.75 -14.69
CA LEU A 480 3.61 -49.86 -13.73
C LEU A 480 3.17 -48.52 -14.35
N ASP A 481 3.18 -48.41 -15.69
CA ASP A 481 2.90 -47.19 -16.47
C ASP A 481 3.82 -45.98 -16.21
N ASP A 482 4.97 -46.24 -15.59
CA ASP A 482 6.05 -45.26 -15.47
C ASP A 482 6.59 -44.86 -16.85
N THR A 483 6.90 -43.57 -17.00
CA THR A 483 7.62 -43.08 -18.18
C THR A 483 9.11 -43.40 -18.04
N CYS A 484 9.67 -44.04 -19.06
CA CYS A 484 11.09 -44.36 -19.10
C CYS A 484 11.92 -43.18 -19.66
N ILE A 485 13.25 -43.29 -19.53
CA ILE A 485 14.23 -42.40 -20.15
C ILE A 485 15.48 -43.20 -20.51
N TRP A 486 16.10 -42.89 -21.64
CA TRP A 486 17.37 -43.49 -22.06
C TRP A 486 18.53 -42.74 -21.43
N ASP A 487 19.34 -43.42 -20.62
CA ASP A 487 20.55 -42.83 -20.05
C ASP A 487 21.73 -43.05 -20.99
N THR A 488 22.17 -41.97 -21.64
CA THR A 488 23.31 -41.99 -22.58
C THR A 488 24.65 -42.28 -21.91
N THR A 489 24.72 -42.19 -20.58
CA THR A 489 25.94 -42.45 -19.80
C THR A 489 26.15 -43.95 -19.60
N THR A 490 25.07 -44.68 -19.33
CA THR A 490 25.09 -46.14 -19.13
C THR A 490 24.66 -46.93 -20.36
N ASN A 491 24.14 -46.27 -21.40
CA ASN A 491 23.51 -46.88 -22.58
C ASN A 491 22.43 -47.90 -22.20
N THR A 492 21.64 -47.57 -21.18
CA THR A 492 20.53 -48.37 -20.71
C THR A 492 19.29 -47.52 -20.49
N CYS A 493 18.13 -48.14 -20.68
CA CYS A 493 16.87 -47.53 -20.33
C CYS A 493 16.64 -47.60 -18.81
N ARG A 494 16.10 -46.54 -18.20
CA ARG A 494 15.73 -46.52 -16.78
C ARG A 494 14.45 -45.74 -16.53
N LYS A 495 13.92 -45.82 -15.31
CA LYS A 495 12.82 -44.96 -14.86
C LYS A 495 13.29 -43.50 -14.80
N ARG A 496 12.43 -42.58 -15.24
CA ARG A 496 12.63 -41.14 -15.15
C ARG A 496 12.55 -40.66 -13.70
N ASN A 497 13.39 -39.71 -13.32
CA ASN A 497 13.36 -38.98 -12.04
C ASN A 497 13.19 -37.46 -12.28
N CYS A 498 12.99 -36.68 -11.22
CA CYS A 498 12.77 -35.24 -11.37
C CYS A 498 13.99 -34.47 -11.90
N SER A 499 15.22 -34.89 -11.52
CA SER A 499 16.45 -34.22 -11.97
C SER A 499 16.81 -34.49 -13.44
N ASP A 500 16.16 -35.45 -14.09
CA ASP A 500 16.23 -35.66 -15.54
C ASP A 500 15.53 -34.53 -16.34
N ALA A 501 14.79 -33.64 -15.65
CA ALA A 501 14.07 -32.54 -16.28
C ALA A 501 14.99 -31.49 -16.92
N PRO A 502 14.62 -30.91 -18.08
CA PRO A 502 15.34 -29.78 -18.65
C PRO A 502 15.44 -28.61 -17.66
N LYS A 503 16.64 -28.04 -17.49
CA LYS A 503 16.87 -26.83 -16.64
C LYS A 503 16.12 -25.59 -17.10
N ALA A 504 15.51 -25.64 -18.29
CA ALA A 504 14.62 -24.61 -18.83
C ALA A 504 13.22 -24.61 -18.20
N LEU A 505 12.80 -25.70 -17.53
CA LEU A 505 11.53 -25.77 -16.81
C LEU A 505 11.62 -24.92 -15.53
N LYS A 506 10.65 -24.02 -15.34
CA LYS A 506 10.68 -22.97 -14.30
C LYS A 506 9.41 -22.88 -13.46
N THR A 507 8.43 -23.75 -13.71
CA THR A 507 7.15 -23.80 -13.02
C THR A 507 6.89 -25.21 -12.49
N ASP A 508 6.12 -25.32 -11.40
CA ASP A 508 5.67 -26.61 -10.89
C ASP A 508 4.77 -27.35 -11.89
N GLU A 509 4.01 -26.61 -12.70
CA GLU A 509 3.19 -27.13 -13.80
C GLU A 509 4.06 -27.89 -14.81
N ASP A 510 5.14 -27.25 -15.29
CA ASP A 510 6.11 -27.87 -16.22
C ASP A 510 6.77 -29.12 -15.61
N CYS A 511 7.15 -29.04 -14.33
CA CYS A 511 7.80 -30.13 -13.62
C CYS A 511 6.88 -31.32 -13.38
N SER A 512 5.62 -31.07 -12.99
CA SER A 512 4.58 -32.07 -12.80
C SER A 512 4.17 -32.72 -14.13
N ALA A 513 4.12 -31.93 -15.21
CA ALA A 513 3.89 -32.43 -16.57
C ALA A 513 5.06 -33.30 -17.08
N PHE A 514 6.31 -32.99 -16.70
CA PHE A 514 7.48 -33.80 -17.04
C PHE A 514 7.50 -35.16 -16.31
N LEU A 515 7.17 -35.15 -15.01
CA LEU A 515 6.97 -36.34 -14.17
C LEU A 515 6.10 -35.96 -12.95
N PRO A 516 4.92 -36.59 -12.75
CA PRO A 516 4.03 -36.26 -11.63
C PRO A 516 4.71 -36.41 -10.26
N GLY A 517 4.55 -35.39 -9.41
CA GLY A 517 5.18 -35.33 -8.09
C GLY A 517 6.53 -34.58 -8.04
N CYS A 518 7.01 -34.05 -9.17
CA CYS A 518 8.16 -33.15 -9.20
C CYS A 518 7.73 -31.68 -9.04
N LEU A 519 8.54 -30.90 -8.32
CA LEU A 519 8.38 -29.44 -8.17
C LEU A 519 9.59 -28.72 -8.78
N THR A 520 9.45 -27.43 -9.11
CA THR A 520 10.54 -26.61 -9.63
C THR A 520 11.42 -26.03 -8.51
N THR A 521 12.70 -25.82 -8.81
CA THR A 521 13.62 -25.01 -7.99
C THR A 521 13.87 -23.63 -8.60
N GLY A 522 13.14 -23.29 -9.67
CA GLY A 522 13.40 -22.16 -10.57
C GLY A 522 14.52 -22.42 -11.60
N TYR A 523 15.12 -23.61 -11.60
CA TYR A 523 16.20 -23.99 -12.51
C TYR A 523 16.22 -25.50 -12.79
N GLY A 524 15.10 -26.02 -13.32
CA GLY A 524 14.80 -27.45 -13.42
C GLY A 524 13.91 -27.94 -12.28
N CYS A 525 13.85 -29.25 -12.09
CA CYS A 525 12.89 -29.92 -11.21
C CYS A 525 13.57 -30.82 -10.16
N ALA A 526 12.94 -30.98 -9.00
CA ALA A 526 13.39 -31.79 -7.88
C ALA A 526 12.24 -32.59 -7.26
N SER A 527 12.58 -33.70 -6.60
CA SER A 527 11.63 -34.52 -5.84
C SER A 527 11.47 -33.94 -4.42
N PRO A 528 10.25 -33.71 -3.92
CA PRO A 528 10.02 -33.44 -2.50
C PRO A 528 10.46 -34.62 -1.61
N PRO A 529 10.86 -34.37 -0.34
CA PRO A 529 11.01 -33.06 0.28
C PRO A 529 12.39 -32.41 0.00
N PHE A 530 12.37 -31.11 -0.25
CA PHE A 530 13.52 -30.21 -0.26
C PHE A 530 13.21 -28.91 0.49
N ASP A 531 14.23 -28.32 1.12
CA ASP A 531 14.14 -27.07 1.87
C ASP A 531 14.38 -25.83 1.00
N CYS A 532 14.32 -24.63 1.58
CA CYS A 532 14.56 -23.38 0.86
C CYS A 532 15.94 -23.32 0.19
N THR A 533 16.96 -24.04 0.67
CA THR A 533 18.33 -23.96 0.12
C THR A 533 18.45 -24.59 -1.27
N ALA A 534 17.48 -25.43 -1.66
CA ALA A 534 17.37 -25.95 -3.03
C ALA A 534 16.86 -24.91 -4.05
N ASN A 535 16.25 -23.81 -3.60
CA ASN A 535 15.73 -22.75 -4.47
C ASN A 535 16.86 -21.81 -4.92
N ILE A 536 17.18 -21.83 -6.22
CA ILE A 536 18.39 -21.19 -6.77
C ILE A 536 18.12 -19.78 -7.33
N THR A 537 16.87 -19.28 -7.23
CA THR A 537 16.47 -17.98 -7.78
C THR A 537 15.62 -17.17 -6.80
N GLN A 538 15.78 -15.85 -6.80
CA GLN A 538 15.04 -14.93 -5.93
C GLN A 538 13.53 -15.07 -6.05
N THR A 539 13.02 -15.27 -7.27
CA THR A 539 11.60 -15.40 -7.57
C THR A 539 10.95 -16.67 -7.03
N GLN A 540 11.73 -17.74 -6.79
CA GLN A 540 11.24 -18.98 -6.17
C GLN A 540 11.62 -19.11 -4.70
N CYS A 541 12.24 -18.08 -4.11
CA CYS A 541 12.59 -18.08 -2.70
C CYS A 541 11.44 -17.54 -1.83
N LEU A 542 10.34 -18.30 -1.79
CA LEU A 542 9.10 -17.89 -1.11
C LEU A 542 8.66 -18.91 -0.06
N VAL A 543 8.63 -20.20 -0.43
CA VAL A 543 8.35 -21.33 0.47
C VAL A 543 9.20 -22.55 0.09
N ASP A 544 9.41 -23.47 1.03
CA ASP A 544 9.95 -24.80 0.74
C ASP A 544 8.86 -25.76 0.23
N SER A 545 9.25 -26.98 -0.14
CA SER A 545 8.32 -28.03 -0.62
C SER A 545 7.29 -28.50 0.42
N SER A 546 7.40 -28.05 1.68
CA SER A 546 6.46 -28.30 2.77
C SER A 546 5.61 -27.07 3.15
N GLY A 547 5.80 -25.95 2.46
CA GLY A 547 5.08 -24.69 2.70
C GLY A 547 5.66 -23.81 3.81
N ASN A 548 6.84 -24.12 4.36
CA ASN A 548 7.49 -23.22 5.32
C ASN A 548 8.06 -21.99 4.58
N PRO A 549 7.99 -20.77 5.12
CA PRO A 549 8.43 -19.59 4.38
C PRO A 549 9.94 -19.56 4.18
N CYS A 550 10.36 -18.95 3.08
CA CYS A 550 11.75 -18.69 2.76
C CYS A 550 12.08 -17.19 2.77
N ILE A 551 13.37 -16.88 2.84
CA ILE A 551 13.90 -15.53 2.72
C ILE A 551 15.11 -15.50 1.78
N TRP A 552 15.09 -14.57 0.82
CA TRP A 552 16.19 -14.41 -0.14
C TRP A 552 17.27 -13.48 0.42
N LEU A 553 18.50 -13.98 0.50
CA LEU A 553 19.64 -13.22 0.97
C LEU A 553 20.39 -12.58 -0.21
N ASN A 554 20.05 -11.33 -0.51
CA ASN A 554 20.72 -10.53 -1.56
C ASN A 554 22.25 -10.45 -1.40
N THR A 555 22.77 -10.60 -0.19
CA THR A 555 24.22 -10.57 0.10
C THR A 555 24.95 -11.86 -0.31
N THR A 556 24.26 -12.98 -0.42
CA THR A 556 24.85 -14.29 -0.78
C THR A 556 24.24 -14.90 -2.04
N ASN A 557 23.20 -14.27 -2.61
CA ASN A 557 22.38 -14.78 -3.72
C ASN A 557 21.89 -16.21 -3.48
N LYS A 558 21.42 -16.47 -2.24
CA LYS A 558 20.90 -17.77 -1.81
C LYS A 558 19.60 -17.61 -1.03
N CYS A 559 18.82 -18.68 -1.05
CA CYS A 559 17.57 -18.81 -0.32
C CYS A 559 17.77 -19.56 1.01
N GLN A 560 17.04 -19.19 2.07
CA GLN A 560 17.09 -19.83 3.39
C GLN A 560 15.69 -19.90 4.03
N ASN A 561 15.50 -20.81 4.99
CA ASN A 561 14.23 -20.96 5.74
C ASN A 561 13.99 -19.76 6.68
N TYR A 562 12.73 -19.35 6.84
CA TYR A 562 12.32 -18.22 7.68
C TYR A 562 10.92 -18.44 8.28
N THR A 563 10.83 -18.67 9.59
CA THR A 563 9.57 -18.95 10.31
C THR A 563 9.25 -17.94 11.42
N LYS A 564 10.26 -17.21 11.90
CA LYS A 564 10.19 -16.27 13.02
C LYS A 564 11.37 -15.30 12.95
N CYS A 565 11.28 -14.14 13.61
CA CYS A 565 12.38 -13.16 13.61
C CYS A 565 13.73 -13.79 13.99
N THR A 566 13.75 -14.72 14.96
CA THR A 566 15.00 -15.35 15.48
C THR A 566 15.76 -16.17 14.47
N ASP A 567 15.17 -16.48 13.31
CA ASP A 567 15.85 -17.21 12.24
C ASP A 567 16.77 -16.28 11.43
N ILE A 568 16.57 -14.95 11.55
CA ILE A 568 17.44 -13.94 10.95
C ILE A 568 18.59 -13.65 11.92
N GLN A 569 19.78 -14.16 11.60
CA GLN A 569 21.02 -13.86 12.33
C GLN A 569 21.57 -12.47 11.96
N LYS A 570 20.87 -11.43 12.42
CA LYS A 570 21.28 -10.03 12.30
C LYS A 570 21.29 -9.35 13.65
N THR A 571 22.27 -8.48 13.83
CA THR A 571 22.63 -7.92 15.14
C THR A 571 22.16 -6.48 15.32
N THR A 572 21.71 -5.81 14.24
CA THR A 572 21.21 -4.43 14.28
C THR A 572 19.72 -4.31 13.93
N PHE A 573 19.06 -3.31 14.52
CA PHE A 573 17.66 -2.99 14.24
C PHE A 573 17.42 -2.70 12.75
N GLN A 574 18.27 -1.90 12.10
CA GLN A 574 18.07 -1.51 10.71
C GLN A 574 18.19 -2.71 9.76
N GLU A 575 19.09 -3.66 10.03
CA GLU A 575 19.14 -4.92 9.29
C GLU A 575 17.87 -5.74 9.52
N CYS A 576 17.43 -5.93 10.77
CA CYS A 576 16.18 -6.65 11.07
C CYS A 576 14.96 -6.05 10.40
N GLN A 577 14.84 -4.72 10.42
CA GLN A 577 13.78 -3.95 9.76
C GLN A 577 13.80 -4.10 8.23
N SER A 578 14.96 -4.31 7.62
CA SER A 578 15.07 -4.56 6.17
C SER A 578 14.46 -5.90 5.73
N TYR A 579 14.36 -6.87 6.65
CA TYR A 579 13.68 -8.15 6.43
C TYR A 579 12.22 -8.13 6.92
N SER A 580 11.96 -7.50 8.08
CA SER A 580 10.62 -7.26 8.58
C SER A 580 10.56 -6.06 9.52
N LEU A 581 9.70 -5.10 9.16
CA LEU A 581 9.39 -3.90 9.96
C LEU A 581 8.86 -4.18 11.39
N PHE A 582 8.67 -5.45 11.76
CA PHE A 582 8.06 -5.89 13.03
C PHE A 582 9.03 -6.74 13.87
N CYS A 583 10.27 -6.88 13.39
CA CYS A 583 11.38 -7.43 14.14
C CYS A 583 12.33 -6.30 14.56
N THR A 584 12.71 -6.27 15.84
CA THR A 584 13.91 -5.57 16.33
C THR A 584 15.08 -6.55 16.38
N SER A 585 16.25 -6.15 16.89
CA SER A 585 17.41 -7.03 17.11
C SER A 585 17.65 -7.25 18.60
N ASP A 586 17.84 -8.50 19.04
CA ASP A 586 18.30 -8.77 20.41
C ASP A 586 19.81 -8.49 20.60
N GLY A 587 20.54 -8.24 19.50
CA GLY A 587 22.00 -8.06 19.46
C GLY A 587 22.74 -9.26 18.85
N VAL A 588 22.07 -10.40 18.68
CA VAL A 588 22.58 -11.64 18.08
C VAL A 588 21.69 -12.07 16.91
N ASN A 589 20.37 -12.06 17.10
CA ASN A 589 19.35 -12.37 16.11
C ASN A 589 18.25 -11.30 16.12
N CYS A 590 17.41 -11.30 15.08
CA CYS A 590 16.19 -10.51 15.12
C CYS A 590 15.17 -11.13 16.09
N VAL A 591 14.38 -10.30 16.78
CA VAL A 591 13.29 -10.74 17.68
C VAL A 591 12.05 -9.89 17.42
N PRO A 592 10.82 -10.42 17.64
CA PRO A 592 9.62 -9.61 17.46
C PRO A 592 9.58 -8.42 18.43
N PHE A 593 8.80 -7.39 18.08
CA PHE A 593 8.55 -6.30 19.02
C PHE A 593 7.86 -6.79 20.31
N SER A 594 8.19 -6.14 21.43
CA SER A 594 7.76 -6.45 22.79
C SER A 594 7.56 -5.15 23.58
N LEU A 595 7.21 -5.21 24.86
CA LEU A 595 7.20 -4.01 25.72
C LEU A 595 8.62 -3.49 25.91
N CYS A 596 8.81 -2.16 25.94
CA CYS A 596 10.13 -1.56 26.16
C CYS A 596 10.84 -2.16 27.39
N SER A 597 10.10 -2.37 28.50
CA SER A 597 10.63 -2.95 29.75
C SER A 597 11.18 -4.37 29.66
N TYR A 598 10.92 -5.10 28.56
CA TYR A 598 11.39 -6.48 28.37
C TYR A 598 12.68 -6.56 27.52
N TYR A 599 13.17 -5.43 27.02
CA TYR A 599 14.44 -5.38 26.29
C TYR A 599 15.63 -5.26 27.24
N ILE A 600 16.56 -6.20 27.07
CA ILE A 600 17.79 -6.34 27.88
C ILE A 600 19.07 -5.97 27.11
N THR A 601 18.95 -5.48 25.88
CA THR A 601 20.09 -4.96 25.09
C THR A 601 19.74 -3.62 24.44
N PRO A 602 20.74 -2.72 24.22
CA PRO A 602 20.52 -1.43 23.58
C PRO A 602 19.95 -1.57 22.17
N ASN A 603 20.42 -2.56 21.40
CA ASN A 603 20.00 -2.79 20.01
C ASN A 603 18.51 -3.15 19.88
N SER A 604 17.92 -3.71 20.94
CA SER A 604 16.48 -3.98 20.99
C SER A 604 15.67 -2.71 21.26
N CYS A 605 16.26 -1.80 22.02
CA CYS A 605 15.58 -0.75 22.79
C CYS A 605 15.37 0.55 22.00
N LEU A 606 14.73 0.44 20.84
CA LEU A 606 14.40 1.60 19.99
C LEU A 606 12.89 1.81 19.91
N GLN A 607 12.15 0.72 19.76
CA GLN A 607 10.69 0.73 19.64
C GLN A 607 10.13 -0.55 20.23
N GLY A 608 9.02 -0.42 20.96
CA GLY A 608 8.24 -1.49 21.54
C GLY A 608 6.77 -1.34 21.19
N ILE A 609 5.95 -2.31 21.62
CA ILE A 609 4.50 -2.29 21.40
C ILE A 609 3.80 -1.19 22.22
N ASP A 610 4.45 -0.66 23.26
CA ASP A 610 3.99 0.45 24.10
C ASP A 610 4.50 1.83 23.66
N GLY A 611 5.33 1.93 22.62
CA GLY A 611 5.79 3.19 22.03
C GLY A 611 7.27 3.20 21.67
N LEU A 612 7.85 4.41 21.57
CA LEU A 612 9.30 4.57 21.46
C LEU A 612 9.95 4.12 22.77
N CYS A 613 11.10 3.47 22.67
CA CYS A 613 11.90 3.05 23.81
C CYS A 613 13.15 3.92 23.96
N GLY A 614 13.82 3.77 25.11
CA GLY A 614 15.12 4.36 25.35
C GLY A 614 15.99 3.57 26.31
N TRP A 615 17.26 3.38 25.92
CA TRP A 615 18.22 2.59 26.68
C TRP A 615 18.91 3.42 27.77
N GLN A 616 18.75 3.02 29.02
CA GLN A 616 19.42 3.61 30.18
C GLN A 616 20.69 2.80 30.49
N SER A 617 21.86 3.30 30.08
CA SER A 617 23.15 2.59 30.23
C SER A 617 23.68 2.52 31.65
N ASP A 618 23.22 3.40 32.53
CA ASP A 618 23.48 3.45 33.96
C ASP A 618 22.78 2.31 34.73
N THR A 619 21.56 1.94 34.30
CA THR A 619 20.79 0.84 34.90
C THR A 619 20.81 -0.46 34.06
N ASN A 620 21.35 -0.40 32.85
CA ASN A 620 21.27 -1.45 31.82
C ASN A 620 19.83 -1.95 31.58
N LYS A 621 18.89 -1.01 31.50
CA LYS A 621 17.48 -1.30 31.25
C LYS A 621 16.94 -0.47 30.11
N CYS A 622 16.03 -1.08 29.38
CA CYS A 622 15.20 -0.37 28.43
C CYS A 622 13.94 0.16 29.13
N VAL A 623 13.59 1.41 28.86
CA VAL A 623 12.38 2.05 29.38
C VAL A 623 11.57 2.66 28.24
N LYS A 624 10.28 2.90 28.47
CA LYS A 624 9.45 3.68 27.54
C LYS A 624 9.94 5.13 27.49
N PHE A 625 10.29 5.61 26.30
CA PHE A 625 10.74 6.97 26.08
C PHE A 625 9.60 7.97 26.31
N LYS A 626 9.92 9.10 26.95
CA LYS A 626 8.99 10.22 27.17
C LYS A 626 9.55 11.52 26.61
N GLN A 627 10.74 11.90 27.06
CA GLN A 627 11.51 13.07 26.62
C GLN A 627 12.99 12.86 26.97
N CYS A 628 13.90 13.61 26.34
CA CYS A 628 15.34 13.43 26.51
C CYS A 628 15.83 13.85 27.90
N GLU A 629 15.24 14.91 28.44
CA GLU A 629 15.67 15.67 29.62
C GLU A 629 15.44 14.90 30.93
N LEU A 630 14.83 13.72 30.86
CA LEU A 630 14.73 12.76 31.97
C LEU A 630 16.00 11.90 32.12
N TYR A 631 16.93 11.96 31.16
CA TYR A 631 18.19 11.21 31.21
C TYR A 631 19.39 12.12 31.48
N LEU A 632 20.01 11.93 32.64
CA LEU A 632 21.16 12.70 33.11
C LEU A 632 22.46 12.06 32.59
N SER A 633 22.88 12.42 31.38
CA SER A 633 24.18 12.05 30.85
C SER A 633 24.91 13.23 30.20
N THR A 634 26.22 13.29 30.43
CA THR A 634 27.13 14.27 29.81
C THR A 634 27.64 13.81 28.43
N LEU A 635 27.40 12.54 28.06
CA LEU A 635 27.99 11.92 26.88
C LEU A 635 26.95 11.72 25.77
N THR A 636 27.22 12.29 24.59
CA THR A 636 26.32 12.20 23.42
C THR A 636 25.96 10.78 23.05
N ASN A 637 26.92 9.84 23.08
CA ASN A 637 26.66 8.46 22.70
C ASN A 637 25.62 7.81 23.63
N GLN A 638 25.63 8.13 24.93
CA GLN A 638 24.62 7.65 25.88
C GLN A 638 23.26 8.32 25.65
N CYS A 639 23.23 9.61 25.32
CA CYS A 639 21.99 10.28 24.92
C CYS A 639 21.39 9.70 23.63
N SER A 640 22.22 9.43 22.61
CA SER A 640 21.77 8.84 21.35
C SER A 640 21.34 7.37 21.47
N LEU A 641 21.91 6.64 22.44
CA LEU A 641 21.45 5.30 22.84
C LEU A 641 20.12 5.38 23.62
N PHE A 642 19.94 6.41 24.45
CA PHE A 642 18.67 6.66 25.13
C PHE A 642 17.56 7.07 24.16
N ASN A 643 17.82 7.87 23.14
CA ASN A 643 17.00 7.92 21.94
C ASN A 643 17.75 8.58 20.79
N SER A 644 17.53 8.13 19.55
CA SER A 644 18.11 8.75 18.35
C SER A 644 17.81 10.26 18.19
N ASN A 645 16.74 10.74 18.82
CA ASN A 645 16.34 12.16 18.86
C ASN A 645 16.93 12.93 20.05
N CYS A 646 17.88 12.37 20.80
CA CYS A 646 18.54 13.04 21.93
C CYS A 646 20.05 13.23 21.68
N VAL A 647 20.60 14.34 22.18
CA VAL A 647 22.03 14.66 22.19
C VAL A 647 22.43 15.20 23.56
N SER A 648 23.72 15.19 23.90
CA SER A 648 24.17 15.78 25.17
C SER A 648 24.37 17.29 25.05
N ASP A 649 24.01 18.06 26.09
CA ASP A 649 24.42 19.46 26.27
C ASP A 649 25.73 19.61 27.09
N GLY A 650 26.37 18.50 27.42
CA GLY A 650 27.50 18.41 28.34
C GLY A 650 27.10 18.17 29.80
N LYS A 651 25.80 18.10 30.12
CA LYS A 651 25.24 17.85 31.46
C LYS A 651 24.11 16.83 31.47
N THR A 652 23.15 16.97 30.56
CA THR A 652 21.96 16.13 30.40
C THR A 652 21.68 15.89 28.93
N CYS A 653 20.83 14.91 28.64
CA CYS A 653 20.34 14.67 27.30
C CYS A 653 19.23 15.67 26.98
N ILE A 654 19.44 16.46 25.94
CA ILE A 654 18.45 17.38 25.38
C ILE A 654 17.90 16.83 24.08
N THR A 655 16.68 17.25 23.73
CA THR A 655 16.09 17.01 22.42
C THR A 655 16.99 17.57 21.31
N LYS A 656 17.22 16.79 20.26
CA LYS A 656 18.05 17.16 19.10
C LYS A 656 17.42 18.36 18.39
N LEU A 657 18.21 19.42 18.18
CA LEU A 657 17.75 20.69 17.59
C LEU A 657 18.32 20.85 16.18
N LYS A 658 17.99 21.96 15.50
CA LYS A 658 18.74 22.39 14.30
C LYS A 658 20.15 22.82 14.69
N CYS A 659 21.11 22.65 13.80
CA CYS A 659 22.51 22.99 14.06
C CYS A 659 22.66 24.43 14.59
N ASN A 660 21.97 25.41 14.01
CA ASN A 660 22.05 26.81 14.43
C ASN A 660 21.41 27.14 15.80
N GLN A 661 20.81 26.16 16.48
CA GLN A 661 20.22 26.31 17.81
C GLN A 661 21.14 25.79 18.93
N TYR A 662 22.23 25.10 18.60
CA TYR A 662 23.17 24.61 19.60
C TYR A 662 24.11 25.71 20.08
N ILE A 663 24.08 25.94 21.40
CA ILE A 663 24.89 26.95 22.10
C ILE A 663 26.19 26.39 22.71
N ASN A 664 26.48 25.10 22.50
CA ASN A 664 27.67 24.44 23.00
C ASN A 664 28.23 23.45 21.97
N GLU A 665 29.55 23.22 22.05
CA GLU A 665 30.30 22.37 21.13
C GLU A 665 29.83 20.91 21.16
N THR A 666 29.56 20.37 22.35
CA THR A 666 29.16 18.97 22.56
C THR A 666 27.87 18.63 21.81
N SER A 667 26.83 19.44 21.93
CA SER A 667 25.59 19.25 21.15
C SER A 667 25.81 19.47 19.66
N CYS A 668 26.66 20.43 19.29
CA CYS A 668 26.95 20.72 17.88
C CYS A 668 27.60 19.53 17.15
N ILE A 669 28.70 18.99 17.69
CA ILE A 669 29.41 17.86 17.07
C ILE A 669 28.57 16.57 17.03
N SER A 670 27.44 16.53 17.75
CA SER A 670 26.46 15.44 17.75
C SER A 670 25.51 15.45 16.54
N GLY A 671 25.52 16.52 15.74
CA GLY A 671 24.61 16.73 14.61
C GLY A 671 23.22 17.23 15.03
N GLY A 672 22.52 17.84 14.10
CA GLY A 672 21.17 18.38 14.26
C GLY A 672 20.10 17.50 13.64
N ILE A 673 18.87 18.00 13.63
CA ILE A 673 17.73 17.44 12.87
C ILE A 673 17.77 17.85 11.39
N ASP A 674 18.54 18.88 11.07
CA ASP A 674 18.78 19.44 9.74
C ASP A 674 20.01 18.84 9.04
N GLY A 675 20.94 18.22 9.77
CA GLY A 675 22.08 17.48 9.20
C GLY A 675 23.25 17.33 10.15
N LEU A 676 24.44 17.03 9.62
CA LEU A 676 25.67 17.12 10.39
C LEU A 676 26.05 18.60 10.58
N CYS A 677 26.49 18.96 11.78
CA CYS A 677 26.89 20.32 12.11
C CYS A 677 28.41 20.49 12.13
N LYS A 678 28.85 21.75 12.11
CA LYS A 678 30.22 22.19 12.37
C LYS A 678 30.18 23.24 13.49
N TRP A 679 31.02 23.05 14.50
CA TRP A 679 31.30 24.07 15.50
C TRP A 679 32.44 24.95 15.00
N GLU A 680 32.23 26.27 14.96
CA GLU A 680 33.19 27.24 14.43
C GLU A 680 32.94 28.60 15.09
N ASN A 681 34.00 29.27 15.55
CA ASN A 681 33.90 30.59 16.21
C ASN A 681 32.86 30.65 17.34
N SER A 682 32.88 29.63 18.21
CA SER A 682 31.94 29.48 19.35
C SER A 682 30.45 29.46 18.99
N SER A 683 30.14 29.14 17.72
CA SER A 683 28.78 29.00 17.21
C SER A 683 28.64 27.68 16.46
N CYS A 684 27.43 27.12 16.47
CA CYS A 684 27.12 25.94 15.67
C CYS A 684 26.40 26.34 14.38
N ARG A 685 26.77 25.69 13.27
CA ARG A 685 26.07 25.81 11.98
C ARG A 685 26.03 24.46 11.28
N ILE A 686 25.16 24.30 10.29
CA ILE A 686 25.15 23.10 9.45
C ILE A 686 26.43 23.03 8.59
N ARG A 687 26.89 21.82 8.28
CA ARG A 687 28.02 21.60 7.36
C ARG A 687 27.64 22.04 5.96
N GLN A 688 28.55 22.73 5.30
CA GLN A 688 28.46 23.14 3.91
C GLN A 688 29.48 22.36 3.08
N CYS A 689 29.29 22.25 1.76
CA CYS A 689 30.24 21.53 0.90
C CYS A 689 31.66 22.11 0.97
N SER A 690 31.80 23.42 1.19
CA SER A 690 33.09 24.08 1.41
C SER A 690 33.81 23.70 2.70
N ASP A 691 33.17 23.00 3.63
CA ASP A 691 33.82 22.45 4.84
C ASP A 691 34.57 21.13 4.58
N ALA A 692 34.56 20.61 3.35
CA ALA A 692 35.36 19.46 2.97
C ALA A 692 36.83 19.85 2.78
N THR A 693 37.72 19.17 3.48
CA THR A 693 39.18 19.43 3.48
C THR A 693 40.02 18.30 2.87
N GLU A 694 39.42 17.13 2.64
CA GLU A 694 40.10 15.92 2.16
C GLU A 694 39.51 15.48 0.81
N ASP A 695 40.37 15.03 -0.11
CA ASP A 695 40.03 14.52 -1.45
C ASP A 695 39.03 15.36 -2.26
N THR A 696 39.04 16.68 -2.05
CA THR A 696 38.07 17.65 -2.57
C THR A 696 38.02 17.78 -4.10
N THR A 697 38.95 17.14 -4.80
CA THR A 697 39.06 17.09 -6.27
C THR A 697 38.31 15.91 -6.89
N LEU A 698 37.85 14.95 -6.06
CA LEU A 698 37.13 13.76 -6.49
C LEU A 698 35.62 13.89 -6.23
N PHE A 699 34.82 13.62 -7.27
CA PHE A 699 33.35 13.65 -7.18
C PHE A 699 32.82 12.71 -6.10
N GLU A 700 33.35 11.48 -6.02
CA GLU A 700 32.95 10.48 -5.01
C GLU A 700 33.20 10.95 -3.57
N SER A 701 34.31 11.63 -3.32
CA SER A 701 34.67 12.14 -1.98
C SER A 701 33.77 13.31 -1.60
N CYS A 702 33.51 14.23 -2.53
CA CYS A 702 32.54 15.30 -2.30
C CYS A 702 31.11 14.77 -2.12
N TRP A 703 30.63 13.83 -2.95
CA TRP A 703 29.28 13.26 -2.81
C TRP A 703 29.10 12.55 -1.46
N LYS A 704 30.12 11.82 -0.99
CA LYS A 704 30.11 11.20 0.34
C LYS A 704 30.22 12.20 1.49
N TYR A 705 30.60 13.45 1.23
CA TYR A 705 30.65 14.50 2.23
C TYR A 705 29.24 14.94 2.64
N ASN A 706 28.80 14.45 3.80
CA ASN A 706 27.46 14.67 4.33
C ASN A 706 27.30 16.11 4.88
N ALA A 707 26.72 16.98 4.05
CA ALA A 707 26.42 18.40 4.27
C ALA A 707 24.92 18.70 4.05
N GLU A 708 24.48 19.94 4.29
CA GLU A 708 23.09 20.39 4.08
C GLU A 708 22.56 20.10 2.66
N LYS A 709 23.43 20.28 1.66
CA LYS A 709 23.11 20.04 0.25
C LYS A 709 23.99 18.94 -0.30
N VAL A 710 23.52 18.32 -1.38
CA VAL A 710 24.33 17.39 -2.17
C VAL A 710 25.55 18.14 -2.72
N CYS A 711 26.73 17.60 -2.45
CA CYS A 711 27.98 18.19 -2.87
C CYS A 711 28.51 17.55 -4.15
N THR A 712 29.16 18.35 -4.98
CA THR A 712 30.00 17.94 -6.10
C THR A 712 31.38 18.58 -5.96
N THR A 713 32.31 18.31 -6.88
CA THR A 713 33.62 18.97 -6.93
C THR A 713 33.68 19.96 -8.09
N ASN A 714 34.42 21.06 -7.92
CA ASN A 714 34.82 21.94 -9.03
C ASN A 714 36.25 21.67 -9.52
N GLY A 715 36.91 20.61 -9.04
CA GLY A 715 38.32 20.30 -9.31
C GLY A 715 39.32 20.90 -8.33
N SER A 716 38.87 21.61 -7.29
CA SER A 716 39.76 22.12 -6.23
C SER A 716 39.11 22.09 -4.85
N LYS A 717 37.81 22.35 -4.77
CA LYS A 717 37.02 22.24 -3.54
C LYS A 717 35.69 21.53 -3.81
N CYS A 718 35.10 20.95 -2.77
CA CYS A 718 33.72 20.56 -2.84
C CYS A 718 32.82 21.82 -2.82
N ILE A 719 31.76 21.78 -3.62
CA ILE A 719 30.77 22.85 -3.80
C ILE A 719 29.37 22.23 -3.79
N ASP A 720 28.36 23.04 -3.50
CA ASP A 720 26.97 22.65 -3.69
C ASP A 720 26.72 22.30 -5.18
N ILE A 721 25.84 21.33 -5.46
CA ILE A 721 25.37 21.11 -6.83
C ILE A 721 24.70 22.37 -7.41
N THR A 722 24.92 22.60 -8.69
CA THR A 722 24.29 23.66 -9.50
C THR A 722 23.80 23.06 -10.83
N ASN A 723 23.18 23.84 -11.71
CA ASN A 723 22.68 23.32 -12.99
C ASN A 723 23.84 22.75 -13.83
N CYS A 724 23.63 21.64 -14.51
CA CYS A 724 24.66 20.94 -15.29
C CYS A 724 25.44 21.89 -16.24
N SER A 725 24.78 22.91 -16.80
CA SER A 725 25.38 23.96 -17.64
C SER A 725 26.57 24.70 -17.05
N THR A 726 26.79 24.67 -15.73
CA THR A 726 27.91 25.37 -15.06
C THR A 726 29.19 24.53 -14.96
N TYR A 727 29.13 23.22 -15.25
CA TYR A 727 30.26 22.31 -15.02
C TYR A 727 31.20 22.16 -16.22
N ALA A 728 32.50 22.05 -15.92
CA ALA A 728 33.52 21.64 -16.87
C ALA A 728 33.51 20.12 -17.11
N LYS A 729 34.10 19.68 -18.24
CA LYS A 729 34.13 18.28 -18.71
C LYS A 729 34.47 17.23 -17.65
N SER A 730 35.48 17.51 -16.83
CA SER A 730 35.99 16.59 -15.79
C SER A 730 35.00 16.33 -14.63
N TYR A 731 34.04 17.24 -14.40
CA TYR A 731 33.15 17.20 -13.22
C TYR A 731 31.66 17.20 -13.58
N CYS A 732 31.35 17.11 -14.86
CA CYS A 732 30.00 16.95 -15.39
C CYS A 732 29.40 15.59 -15.00
N LYS A 733 28.78 15.52 -13.81
CA LYS A 733 28.22 14.27 -13.23
C LYS A 733 26.81 14.43 -12.65
N LEU A 734 26.58 15.44 -11.81
CA LEU A 734 25.32 15.61 -11.09
C LEU A 734 25.05 17.10 -10.79
N GLY A 735 23.86 17.57 -11.13
CA GLY A 735 23.41 18.96 -10.96
C GLY A 735 22.01 19.05 -10.35
N THR A 736 21.55 20.27 -10.11
CA THR A 736 20.20 20.57 -9.59
C THR A 736 19.08 20.21 -10.57
N ASP A 737 19.42 20.07 -11.84
CA ASP A 737 18.62 19.64 -12.99
C ASP A 737 18.79 18.14 -13.32
N GLY A 738 19.49 17.38 -12.47
CA GLY A 738 19.59 15.92 -12.55
C GLY A 738 21.01 15.41 -12.82
N TYR A 739 21.13 14.16 -13.29
CA TYR A 739 22.42 13.64 -13.75
C TYR A 739 22.89 14.42 -14.98
N CYS A 740 24.20 14.66 -15.09
CA CYS A 740 24.77 15.43 -16.18
C CYS A 740 25.56 14.56 -17.16
N THR A 741 25.53 14.94 -18.43
CA THR A 741 26.43 14.42 -19.47
C THR A 741 27.15 15.56 -20.17
N TYR A 742 28.39 15.31 -20.59
CA TYR A 742 29.17 16.30 -21.33
C TYR A 742 28.96 16.10 -22.82
N ASP A 743 28.54 17.16 -23.51
CA ASP A 743 28.34 17.15 -24.95
C ASP A 743 29.62 17.65 -25.64
N ASP A 744 30.41 16.72 -26.16
CA ASP A 744 31.66 17.04 -26.85
C ASP A 744 31.45 17.89 -28.12
N THR A 745 30.25 17.86 -28.72
CA THR A 745 29.90 18.65 -29.91
C THR A 745 29.84 20.15 -29.59
N TYR A 746 29.27 20.48 -28.43
CA TYR A 746 29.03 21.86 -28.00
C TYR A 746 29.99 22.30 -26.88
N SER A 747 30.91 21.42 -26.46
CA SER A 747 31.87 21.63 -25.37
C SER A 747 31.23 22.14 -24.07
N LEU A 748 30.02 21.64 -23.76
CA LEU A 748 29.26 22.03 -22.58
C LEU A 748 28.74 20.81 -21.82
N CYS A 749 28.61 20.97 -20.52
CA CYS A 749 27.87 20.02 -19.69
C CYS A 749 26.38 20.35 -19.75
N ARG A 750 25.51 19.34 -19.82
CA ARG A 750 24.05 19.51 -19.85
C ARG A 750 23.35 18.40 -19.06
N PRO A 751 22.07 18.59 -18.68
CA PRO A 751 21.27 17.50 -18.14
C PRO A 751 21.29 16.30 -19.09
N MET A 752 21.34 15.11 -18.50
CA MET A 752 21.03 13.89 -19.21
C MET A 752 19.56 13.90 -19.60
N ILE A 753 19.29 13.68 -20.88
CA ILE A 753 17.99 13.27 -21.38
C ILE A 753 17.99 11.76 -21.57
N CYS A 754 16.82 11.12 -21.66
CA CYS A 754 16.77 9.66 -21.72
C CYS A 754 17.58 9.08 -22.89
N SER A 755 17.66 9.75 -24.05
CA SER A 755 18.48 9.29 -25.19
C SER A 755 19.99 9.33 -24.97
N ASP A 756 20.50 9.97 -23.92
CA ASP A 756 21.91 9.86 -23.52
C ASP A 756 22.21 8.52 -22.84
N ASN A 757 21.17 7.81 -22.37
CA ASN A 757 21.34 6.46 -21.88
C ASN A 757 21.33 5.47 -23.05
N LYS A 758 22.43 4.71 -23.16
CA LYS A 758 22.67 3.73 -24.24
C LYS A 758 22.05 2.35 -23.95
N ASP A 759 21.36 2.21 -22.82
CA ASP A 759 20.62 1.01 -22.48
C ASP A 759 19.41 0.82 -23.42
N THR A 760 19.06 -0.43 -23.68
CA THR A 760 18.03 -0.83 -24.65
C THR A 760 16.83 -1.54 -24.04
N THR A 761 16.77 -1.70 -22.70
CA THR A 761 15.64 -2.32 -21.99
C THR A 761 15.09 -1.39 -20.92
N SER A 762 13.77 -1.42 -20.71
CA SER A 762 13.09 -0.55 -19.75
C SER A 762 13.59 -0.78 -18.31
N ALA A 763 13.96 -2.02 -17.96
CA ALA A 763 14.55 -2.34 -16.66
C ALA A 763 15.90 -1.64 -16.41
N LEU A 764 16.73 -1.47 -17.44
CA LEU A 764 18.00 -0.76 -17.33
C LEU A 764 17.80 0.76 -17.41
N CYS A 765 16.92 1.25 -18.29
CA CYS A 765 16.53 2.67 -18.35
C CYS A 765 16.00 3.21 -17.02
N LEU A 766 15.25 2.39 -16.27
CA LEU A 766 14.68 2.74 -14.96
C LEU A 766 15.68 2.66 -13.79
N ASN A 767 16.82 1.99 -13.95
CA ASN A 767 17.81 1.82 -12.87
C ASN A 767 18.66 3.06 -12.59
N LYS A 768 18.58 4.11 -13.43
CA LYS A 768 19.23 5.41 -13.15
C LYS A 768 18.29 6.30 -12.35
N ILE A 769 18.54 6.34 -11.04
CA ILE A 769 17.83 7.21 -10.07
C ILE A 769 17.69 8.63 -10.64
N GLY A 770 16.52 9.25 -10.52
CA GLY A 770 16.26 10.62 -11.00
C GLY A 770 15.94 10.76 -12.50
N LEU A 771 16.29 9.78 -13.34
CA LEU A 771 15.92 9.75 -14.77
C LEU A 771 14.68 8.88 -14.99
N LYS A 772 13.54 9.51 -15.28
CA LYS A 772 12.27 8.79 -15.52
C LYS A 772 12.18 8.30 -16.97
N CYS A 773 12.94 7.25 -17.29
CA CYS A 773 13.07 6.73 -18.65
C CYS A 773 12.49 5.32 -18.81
N VAL A 774 11.92 5.03 -19.98
CA VAL A 774 11.59 3.66 -20.45
C VAL A 774 12.33 3.39 -21.76
N SER A 775 12.53 2.14 -22.18
CA SER A 775 13.14 1.85 -23.49
C SER A 775 12.08 1.67 -24.56
N ASN A 776 12.33 2.18 -25.77
CA ASN A 776 11.53 1.85 -26.95
C ASN A 776 12.02 0.57 -27.70
N GLY A 777 12.85 -0.25 -27.03
CA GLY A 777 13.54 -1.41 -27.60
C GLY A 777 14.85 -1.10 -28.35
N THR A 778 15.16 0.17 -28.61
CA THR A 778 16.41 0.59 -29.29
C THR A 778 17.21 1.65 -28.53
N LYS A 779 16.55 2.45 -27.69
CA LYS A 779 17.14 3.47 -26.82
C LYS A 779 16.17 3.79 -25.67
N CYS A 780 16.69 4.35 -24.59
CA CYS A 780 15.84 4.99 -23.59
C CYS A 780 15.17 6.27 -24.14
N ILE A 781 13.91 6.47 -23.76
CA ILE A 781 13.03 7.60 -24.04
C ILE A 781 12.35 8.06 -22.74
N ASP A 782 11.82 9.28 -22.71
CA ASP A 782 11.12 9.80 -21.52
C ASP A 782 9.85 9.00 -21.24
N ILE A 783 9.54 8.75 -19.96
CA ILE A 783 8.28 8.12 -19.57
C ILE A 783 7.10 9.05 -19.93
N ALA A 784 6.12 8.51 -20.64
CA ALA A 784 4.95 9.24 -21.12
C ALA A 784 3.65 8.61 -20.57
N LYS A 785 2.49 8.92 -21.13
CA LYS A 785 1.25 8.18 -20.79
C LYS A 785 1.23 6.84 -21.50
N CYS A 786 0.55 5.84 -20.95
CA CYS A 786 0.40 4.54 -21.60
C CYS A 786 -0.12 4.67 -23.04
N SER A 787 -1.04 5.61 -23.30
CA SER A 787 -1.61 5.87 -24.63
C SER A 787 -0.64 6.40 -25.68
N SER A 788 0.57 6.85 -25.31
CA SER A 788 1.58 7.35 -26.25
C SER A 788 2.61 6.32 -26.71
N TYR A 789 2.61 5.10 -26.16
CA TYR A 789 3.55 4.06 -26.59
C TYR A 789 2.97 3.19 -27.73
N THR A 790 3.79 2.95 -28.75
CA THR A 790 3.46 2.08 -29.91
C THR A 790 4.26 0.78 -29.94
N ASP A 791 5.29 0.67 -29.09
CA ASP A 791 6.14 -0.50 -28.94
C ASP A 791 5.92 -1.19 -27.59
N LYS A 792 6.25 -2.49 -27.55
CA LYS A 792 5.98 -3.36 -26.40
C LYS A 792 6.91 -3.09 -25.21
N GLU A 793 8.15 -2.65 -25.46
CA GLU A 793 9.16 -2.48 -24.41
C GLU A 793 8.91 -1.21 -23.57
N ALA A 794 8.48 -0.12 -24.20
CA ALA A 794 8.09 1.11 -23.53
C ALA A 794 6.79 0.92 -22.74
N CYS A 795 5.82 0.23 -23.36
CA CYS A 795 4.57 -0.14 -22.71
C CYS A 795 4.80 -1.00 -21.45
N ASN A 796 5.69 -2.00 -21.55
CA ASN A 796 6.12 -2.81 -20.40
C ASN A 796 6.85 -1.99 -19.31
N GLY A 797 7.50 -0.87 -19.67
CA GLY A 797 8.14 0.05 -18.72
C GLY A 797 7.16 0.81 -17.84
N GLY A 798 5.88 0.90 -18.23
CA GLY A 798 4.84 1.63 -17.50
C GLY A 798 4.72 3.10 -17.91
N GLY A 799 3.66 3.75 -17.46
CA GLY A 799 3.31 5.11 -17.81
C GLY A 799 3.26 6.04 -16.61
N THR A 800 3.30 7.34 -16.88
CA THR A 800 2.99 8.42 -15.92
C THR A 800 1.60 8.30 -15.29
N ASP A 801 0.70 7.55 -15.93
CA ASP A 801 -0.68 7.26 -15.54
C ASP A 801 -0.88 5.87 -14.89
N GLY A 802 0.12 4.97 -14.89
CA GLY A 802 0.08 3.70 -14.17
C GLY A 802 0.66 2.48 -14.91
N THR A 803 0.20 1.28 -14.53
CA THR A 803 0.51 0.04 -15.26
C THR A 803 -0.14 0.08 -16.65
N CYS A 804 0.65 -0.15 -17.70
CA CYS A 804 0.14 -0.17 -19.06
C CYS A 804 -0.09 -1.58 -19.59
N VAL A 805 -0.92 -1.69 -20.63
CA VAL A 805 -1.22 -2.90 -21.39
C VAL A 805 -0.88 -2.70 -22.85
N PHE A 806 -0.13 -3.62 -23.45
CA PHE A 806 0.19 -3.63 -24.87
C PHE A 806 -0.82 -4.48 -25.66
N ILE A 807 -1.47 -3.87 -26.67
CA ILE A 807 -2.40 -4.56 -27.56
C ILE A 807 -1.71 -4.72 -28.93
N PRO A 808 -1.26 -5.93 -29.32
CA PRO A 808 -0.55 -6.16 -30.57
C PRO A 808 -1.44 -5.97 -31.80
N SER A 809 -0.84 -5.54 -32.92
CA SER A 809 -1.50 -5.45 -34.22
C SER A 809 -1.63 -6.84 -34.87
N GLN A 810 -2.72 -7.05 -35.62
CA GLN A 810 -3.04 -8.32 -36.32
C GLN A 810 -1.89 -8.88 -37.18
N ASN A 811 -0.99 -8.02 -37.66
CA ASN A 811 0.07 -8.37 -38.59
C ASN A 811 1.49 -8.40 -37.97
N ASN A 812 1.69 -8.00 -36.71
CA ASN A 812 3.01 -8.02 -36.05
C ASN A 812 2.90 -8.02 -34.51
N PRO A 813 3.37 -9.06 -33.79
CA PRO A 813 3.29 -9.15 -32.32
C PRO A 813 4.20 -8.17 -31.56
N LEU A 814 5.09 -7.44 -32.24
CA LEU A 814 6.00 -6.44 -31.68
C LEU A 814 5.52 -4.99 -31.86
N VAL A 815 4.48 -4.75 -32.68
CA VAL A 815 3.96 -3.40 -33.01
C VAL A 815 2.47 -3.35 -32.69
N GLY A 816 2.03 -2.33 -31.95
CA GLY A 816 0.68 -2.30 -31.39
C GLY A 816 0.29 -0.95 -30.80
N THR A 817 -0.77 -0.95 -30.00
CA THR A 817 -1.21 0.23 -29.23
C THR A 817 -1.15 -0.06 -27.75
N CYS A 818 -0.53 0.82 -26.97
CA CYS A 818 -0.49 0.71 -25.52
C CYS A 818 -1.64 1.51 -24.88
N LYS A 819 -2.19 1.03 -23.75
CA LYS A 819 -3.28 1.69 -22.99
C LYS A 819 -3.09 1.54 -21.49
N LEU A 820 -3.72 2.41 -20.70
CA LEU A 820 -3.73 2.29 -19.24
C LEU A 820 -4.53 1.06 -18.82
N MET A 821 -4.01 0.27 -17.88
CA MET A 821 -4.69 -0.91 -17.34
C MET A 821 -5.82 -0.52 -16.38
N SER A 822 -7.04 -0.41 -16.90
CA SER A 822 -8.23 -0.05 -16.09
C SER A 822 -8.85 -1.24 -15.34
N SER A 823 -8.58 -2.48 -15.77
CA SER A 823 -9.02 -3.71 -15.12
C SER A 823 -8.18 -4.90 -15.59
N CYS A 824 -8.29 -6.07 -14.94
CA CYS A 824 -7.56 -7.27 -15.34
C CYS A 824 -7.90 -7.68 -16.78
N GLN A 825 -9.18 -7.65 -17.16
CA GLN A 825 -9.65 -8.05 -18.48
C GLN A 825 -9.03 -7.22 -19.62
N SER A 826 -8.58 -5.98 -19.35
CA SER A 826 -7.86 -5.19 -20.35
C SER A 826 -6.54 -5.84 -20.78
N ALA A 827 -5.89 -6.61 -19.89
CA ALA A 827 -4.63 -7.32 -20.13
C ALA A 827 -4.80 -8.79 -20.57
N ALA A 828 -5.95 -9.18 -21.12
CA ALA A 828 -6.22 -10.55 -21.55
C ALA A 828 -5.22 -11.11 -22.60
N GLN A 829 -4.51 -10.24 -23.34
CA GLN A 829 -3.44 -10.64 -24.27
C GLN A 829 -2.04 -10.15 -23.87
N ASP A 830 -1.89 -9.66 -22.64
CA ASP A 830 -0.63 -9.16 -22.10
C ASP A 830 -0.36 -9.71 -20.69
N GLN A 831 0.26 -10.89 -20.65
CA GLN A 831 0.69 -11.55 -19.41
C GLN A 831 1.65 -10.70 -18.57
N ILE A 832 2.42 -9.79 -19.18
CA ILE A 832 3.38 -8.92 -18.48
C ILE A 832 2.64 -7.78 -17.78
N ALA A 833 1.63 -7.18 -18.44
CA ALA A 833 0.74 -6.23 -17.79
C ALA A 833 -0.10 -6.89 -16.68
N CYS A 834 -0.66 -8.07 -16.96
CA CYS A 834 -1.49 -8.82 -16.01
C CYS A 834 -0.73 -9.14 -14.71
N SER A 835 0.54 -9.57 -14.80
CA SER A 835 1.41 -9.87 -13.64
C SER A 835 1.93 -8.63 -12.89
N LYS A 836 1.74 -7.42 -13.42
CA LYS A 836 2.11 -6.14 -12.77
C LYS A 836 0.93 -5.47 -12.04
N ALA A 837 -0.22 -6.13 -11.99
CA ALA A 837 -1.47 -5.70 -11.37
C ALA A 837 -2.01 -6.79 -10.41
N PRO A 838 -3.00 -6.52 -9.55
CA PRO A 838 -3.61 -7.52 -8.67
C PRO A 838 -4.56 -8.46 -9.44
N CYS A 839 -3.99 -9.18 -10.40
CA CYS A 839 -4.67 -10.06 -11.34
C CYS A 839 -4.02 -11.45 -11.37
N VAL A 840 -4.70 -12.43 -11.94
CA VAL A 840 -4.18 -13.75 -12.26
C VAL A 840 -4.36 -14.00 -13.76
N PHE A 841 -3.35 -14.55 -14.42
CA PHE A 841 -3.40 -14.89 -15.84
C PHE A 841 -3.55 -16.41 -15.99
N ASN A 842 -4.77 -16.88 -16.29
CA ASN A 842 -5.11 -18.29 -16.46
C ASN A 842 -5.69 -18.51 -17.85
N ASN A 843 -5.20 -19.51 -18.60
CA ASN A 843 -5.76 -19.91 -19.91
C ASN A 843 -6.03 -18.76 -20.92
N ASN A 844 -5.10 -17.81 -21.03
CA ASN A 844 -5.23 -16.57 -21.83
C ASN A 844 -6.37 -15.62 -21.38
N ILE A 845 -6.76 -15.67 -20.11
CA ILE A 845 -7.71 -14.77 -19.49
C ILE A 845 -7.02 -14.12 -18.29
N CYS A 846 -7.05 -12.78 -18.22
CA CYS A 846 -6.55 -12.02 -17.07
C CYS A 846 -7.71 -11.60 -16.18
N GLU A 847 -7.79 -12.17 -14.97
CA GLU A 847 -8.92 -12.01 -14.05
C GLU A 847 -8.49 -11.36 -12.72
N PRO A 848 -9.40 -10.66 -11.99
CA PRO A 848 -9.11 -10.13 -10.66
C PRO A 848 -8.74 -11.22 -9.66
N GLN A 849 -7.74 -10.94 -8.83
CA GLN A 849 -7.44 -11.81 -7.68
C GLN A 849 -8.64 -11.84 -6.71
N THR A 850 -9.01 -13.04 -6.31
CA THR A 850 -9.98 -13.34 -5.23
C THR A 850 -9.27 -14.08 -4.09
N CYS A 851 -9.83 -14.06 -2.87
CA CYS A 851 -9.22 -14.75 -1.72
C CYS A 851 -9.06 -16.26 -1.95
N ILE A 852 -9.92 -16.85 -2.79
CA ILE A 852 -9.84 -18.24 -3.23
C ILE A 852 -8.66 -18.42 -4.20
N SER A 853 -8.49 -17.53 -5.19
CA SER A 853 -7.33 -17.57 -6.10
C SER A 853 -5.98 -17.28 -5.41
N GLN A 854 -6.01 -16.74 -4.20
CA GLN A 854 -4.85 -16.44 -3.37
C GLN A 854 -4.67 -17.46 -2.22
N GLN A 855 -5.45 -18.54 -2.24
CA GLN A 855 -5.32 -19.64 -1.30
C GLN A 855 -4.11 -20.51 -1.63
N GLN A 856 -3.30 -20.80 -0.61
CA GLN A 856 -2.18 -21.74 -0.68
C GLN A 856 -2.29 -22.69 0.52
N GLY A 857 -2.81 -23.90 0.28
CA GLY A 857 -3.16 -24.84 1.34
C GLY A 857 -4.22 -24.25 2.28
N THR A 858 -3.87 -24.09 3.56
CA THR A 858 -4.72 -23.46 4.59
C THR A 858 -4.47 -21.95 4.77
N LYS A 859 -3.49 -21.37 4.05
CA LYS A 859 -3.15 -19.94 4.13
C LYS A 859 -3.89 -19.14 3.06
N CYS A 860 -4.41 -17.97 3.44
CA CYS A 860 -5.26 -17.12 2.62
C CYS A 860 -4.55 -15.80 2.28
N ASN A 861 -3.74 -15.75 1.21
CA ASN A 861 -2.99 -14.54 0.89
C ASN A 861 -3.93 -13.39 0.53
N SER A 862 -3.55 -12.17 0.92
CA SER A 862 -4.42 -10.99 0.89
C SER A 862 -4.07 -10.03 -0.26
N ILE A 863 -5.08 -9.36 -0.81
CA ILE A 863 -5.03 -8.80 -2.16
C ILE A 863 -4.88 -7.27 -2.11
N GLN A 864 -3.91 -6.70 -2.82
CA GLN A 864 -3.79 -5.24 -2.99
C GLN A 864 -4.76 -4.68 -4.03
N SER A 865 -5.21 -3.44 -3.86
CA SER A 865 -5.96 -2.70 -4.88
C SER A 865 -5.09 -2.28 -6.06
N PHE A 866 -5.74 -1.97 -7.20
CA PHE A 866 -5.07 -1.49 -8.41
C PHE A 866 -4.21 -0.23 -8.19
N ASP A 867 -4.62 0.66 -7.28
CA ASP A 867 -3.88 1.87 -6.92
C ASP A 867 -2.88 1.66 -5.75
N LYS A 868 -2.78 0.42 -5.24
CA LYS A 868 -1.94 -0.01 -4.10
C LYS A 868 -2.24 0.69 -2.77
N LYS A 869 -3.41 1.34 -2.62
CA LYS A 869 -3.78 2.08 -1.38
C LYS A 869 -4.64 1.28 -0.40
N THR A 870 -5.30 0.22 -0.83
CA THR A 870 -6.16 -0.61 0.03
C THR A 870 -5.83 -2.10 -0.14
N ILE A 871 -6.14 -2.89 0.88
CA ILE A 871 -5.88 -4.33 0.92
C ILE A 871 -7.16 -5.05 1.34
N THR A 872 -7.54 -6.06 0.56
CA THR A 872 -8.63 -6.99 0.89
C THR A 872 -8.05 -8.13 1.69
N VAL A 873 -8.41 -8.20 2.97
CA VAL A 873 -7.93 -9.22 3.90
C VAL A 873 -8.66 -10.53 3.66
N CYS A 874 -7.89 -11.61 3.54
CA CYS A 874 -8.39 -12.95 3.28
C CYS A 874 -8.16 -13.84 4.52
N VAL A 875 -9.20 -14.57 4.92
CA VAL A 875 -9.26 -15.38 6.13
C VAL A 875 -9.78 -16.79 5.79
N SER A 876 -9.42 -17.80 6.59
CA SER A 876 -9.92 -19.15 6.38
C SER A 876 -11.41 -19.25 6.71
N ASP A 877 -12.15 -20.01 5.89
CA ASP A 877 -13.59 -20.24 6.04
C ASP A 877 -13.95 -21.37 7.03
N GLY A 878 -12.94 -22.00 7.66
CA GLY A 878 -13.09 -23.11 8.58
C GLY A 878 -13.26 -24.50 7.95
N ASN A 879 -13.42 -24.59 6.62
CA ASN A 879 -13.51 -25.85 5.86
C ASN A 879 -12.26 -26.11 5.00
N GLY A 880 -11.21 -25.32 5.17
CA GLY A 880 -10.02 -25.37 4.33
C GLY A 880 -10.18 -24.60 3.01
N GLY A 881 -11.05 -23.59 2.96
CA GLY A 881 -11.15 -22.57 1.92
C GLY A 881 -10.76 -21.17 2.44
N CYS A 882 -10.72 -20.19 1.54
CA CYS A 882 -10.35 -18.79 1.85
C CYS A 882 -11.39 -17.77 1.36
N THR A 883 -11.77 -16.84 2.23
CA THR A 883 -12.81 -15.81 1.97
C THR A 883 -12.35 -14.42 2.41
N SER A 884 -12.97 -13.36 1.90
CA SER A 884 -12.72 -11.99 2.39
C SER A 884 -13.32 -11.82 3.79
N GLY A 885 -12.54 -11.33 4.75
CA GLY A 885 -12.97 -11.25 6.15
C GLY A 885 -12.28 -10.14 6.94
N ASP A 886 -12.66 -10.02 8.21
CA ASP A 886 -12.09 -9.01 9.12
C ASP A 886 -10.70 -9.44 9.60
N ALA A 887 -9.73 -8.52 9.58
CA ALA A 887 -8.38 -8.80 10.07
C ALA A 887 -8.35 -9.32 11.51
N SER A 888 -9.30 -8.91 12.36
CA SER A 888 -9.42 -9.34 13.77
C SER A 888 -9.59 -10.85 13.98
N SER A 889 -10.02 -11.61 12.97
CA SER A 889 -10.12 -13.07 13.03
C SER A 889 -8.83 -13.81 12.60
N LEU A 890 -7.81 -13.10 12.12
CA LEU A 890 -6.52 -13.69 11.79
C LEU A 890 -5.77 -14.14 13.04
N SER A 891 -5.18 -15.34 13.03
CA SER A 891 -4.33 -15.86 14.11
C SER A 891 -3.06 -15.04 14.33
N SER A 892 -2.35 -15.24 15.46
CA SER A 892 -1.16 -14.47 15.82
C SER A 892 -0.07 -14.46 14.74
N SER A 893 0.16 -15.61 14.09
CA SER A 893 1.15 -15.78 13.02
C SER A 893 0.74 -15.16 11.68
N LEU A 894 -0.56 -14.97 11.45
CA LEU A 894 -1.11 -14.50 10.17
C LEU A 894 -1.60 -13.05 10.20
N CYS A 895 -1.97 -12.55 11.37
CA CYS A 895 -2.51 -11.22 11.63
C CYS A 895 -1.73 -10.11 10.94
N PHE A 896 -0.41 -10.12 11.11
CA PHE A 896 0.42 -9.04 10.64
C PHE A 896 0.63 -9.07 9.11
N GLU A 897 0.85 -10.25 8.55
CA GLU A 897 1.10 -10.45 7.12
C GLU A 897 -0.18 -10.24 6.28
N LEU A 898 -1.26 -10.94 6.66
CA LEU A 898 -2.51 -10.97 5.88
C LEU A 898 -3.37 -9.72 6.09
N SER A 899 -3.18 -8.94 7.16
CA SER A 899 -3.77 -7.59 7.26
C SER A 899 -3.11 -6.55 6.36
N GLY A 900 -2.16 -6.95 5.51
CA GLY A 900 -1.42 -6.02 4.67
C GLY A 900 -0.54 -5.06 5.47
N ARG A 901 -0.03 -5.51 6.62
CA ARG A 901 0.77 -4.73 7.57
C ARG A 901 0.03 -3.59 8.29
N THR A 902 -1.30 -3.60 8.27
CA THR A 902 -2.13 -2.53 8.89
C THR A 902 -2.77 -2.92 10.23
N TYR A 903 -2.62 -4.18 10.67
CA TYR A 903 -3.07 -4.68 11.97
C TYR A 903 -1.93 -5.49 12.63
N SER A 904 -1.92 -5.53 13.97
CA SER A 904 -0.93 -6.23 14.79
C SER A 904 -1.61 -7.12 15.83
N TRP A 905 -1.03 -8.28 16.15
CA TRP A 905 -1.64 -9.21 17.10
C TRP A 905 -1.54 -8.67 18.52
N ASN A 906 -2.66 -8.62 19.23
CA ASN A 906 -2.71 -8.30 20.65
C ASN A 906 -2.73 -9.62 21.45
N PRO A 907 -1.63 -10.01 22.14
CA PRO A 907 -1.57 -11.27 22.89
C PRO A 907 -2.54 -11.29 24.08
N SER A 908 -2.79 -10.14 24.70
CA SER A 908 -3.67 -10.02 25.88
C SER A 908 -5.16 -10.19 25.56
N LYS A 909 -5.57 -9.98 24.30
CA LYS A 909 -6.95 -10.13 23.84
C LYS A 909 -7.15 -11.32 22.90
N SER A 910 -6.08 -12.01 22.51
CA SER A 910 -6.08 -13.06 21.48
C SER A 910 -6.79 -12.66 20.18
N LYS A 911 -6.56 -11.43 19.70
CA LYS A 911 -7.14 -10.87 18.48
C LYS A 911 -6.15 -9.97 17.74
N CYS A 912 -6.35 -9.84 16.43
CA CYS A 912 -5.61 -8.90 15.61
C CYS A 912 -6.26 -7.50 15.67
N GLU A 913 -5.53 -6.45 16.04
CA GLU A 913 -6.06 -5.09 16.22
C GLU A 913 -5.42 -4.09 15.26
N LYS A 914 -6.18 -3.11 14.79
CA LYS A 914 -5.74 -2.13 13.78
C LYS A 914 -4.61 -1.28 14.32
N CYS A 915 -3.50 -1.18 13.59
CA CYS A 915 -2.38 -0.31 13.95
C CYS A 915 -2.83 1.16 13.88
N ALA A 916 -2.94 1.80 15.03
CA ALA A 916 -3.27 3.22 15.11
C ALA A 916 -2.06 4.07 14.67
N LYS A 917 -2.28 5.02 13.75
CA LYS A 917 -1.35 6.15 13.62
C LYS A 917 -1.51 7.02 14.87
N ILE A 918 -0.42 7.22 15.60
CA ILE A 918 -0.32 8.34 16.54
C ILE A 918 -0.23 9.60 15.70
N ASN A 919 -1.30 10.40 15.67
CA ASN A 919 -1.20 11.78 15.19
C ASN A 919 -0.38 12.56 16.23
N ASN A 920 0.79 13.07 15.83
CA ASN A 920 1.54 14.04 16.64
C ASN A 920 0.85 15.42 16.59
N ASN A 921 -0.30 15.52 17.24
CA ASN A 921 -0.84 16.76 17.77
C ASN A 921 -1.01 16.55 19.27
N ASN A 922 0.02 16.92 20.04
CA ASN A 922 -0.12 17.12 21.47
C ASN A 922 0.17 18.59 21.77
N SER A 923 -0.77 19.44 21.34
CA SER A 923 -0.99 20.71 22.04
C SER A 923 -1.55 20.34 23.42
N THR A 924 -0.83 20.73 24.46
CA THR A 924 -1.21 20.44 25.84
C THR A 924 -2.46 21.21 26.24
N ASN A 925 -3.57 20.51 26.44
CA ASN A 925 -4.64 20.96 27.33
C ASN A 925 -4.91 19.88 28.35
N VAL A 926 -4.64 20.21 29.61
CA VAL A 926 -5.02 19.42 30.79
C VAL A 926 -6.46 19.79 31.14
N PRO A 927 -7.32 18.81 31.39
CA PRO A 927 -8.38 18.96 32.38
C PRO A 927 -8.04 18.21 33.67
N ASP A 928 -8.52 18.77 34.77
CA ASP A 928 -8.25 18.35 36.15
C ASP A 928 -8.93 17.02 36.53
N ASP A 929 -8.45 16.40 37.61
CA ASP A 929 -8.98 15.15 38.16
C ASP A 929 -10.05 15.41 39.23
N SER A 930 -11.21 14.76 39.11
CA SER A 930 -12.04 14.43 40.28
C SER A 930 -13.13 13.38 39.97
N GLY A 931 -13.01 12.21 40.59
CA GLY A 931 -14.12 11.64 41.36
C GLY A 931 -15.01 10.54 40.76
N GLU A 932 -14.74 9.31 41.24
CA GLU A 932 -15.72 8.30 41.69
C GLU A 932 -16.49 7.41 40.67
N GLU A 933 -16.94 6.26 41.19
CA GLU A 933 -17.39 5.05 40.50
C GLU A 933 -18.93 4.99 40.40
N GLU A 934 -19.48 4.30 39.37
CA GLU A 934 -20.44 3.17 39.53
C GLU A 934 -20.97 2.62 38.18
N GLU A 935 -21.50 1.39 38.19
CA GLU A 935 -22.19 0.73 37.06
C GLU A 935 -23.69 1.12 36.95
N ILE A 936 -24.45 0.42 36.07
CA ILE A 936 -25.91 0.14 36.12
C ILE A 936 -26.85 0.91 35.13
N ILE A 937 -27.11 0.25 33.98
CA ILE A 937 -28.45 -0.23 33.48
C ILE A 937 -29.60 0.78 33.09
N TYR A 938 -30.10 0.60 31.85
CA TYR A 938 -31.45 0.87 31.27
C TYR A 938 -31.95 2.30 30.90
N ALA A 939 -32.10 2.48 29.58
CA ALA A 939 -33.37 2.54 28.82
C ALA A 939 -34.49 3.60 29.09
N ILE A 940 -35.02 4.10 27.95
CA ILE A 940 -36.37 4.65 27.67
C ILE A 940 -36.62 6.18 27.83
N SER A 941 -37.30 6.68 26.79
CA SER A 941 -37.84 8.01 26.45
C SER A 941 -38.33 8.96 27.56
N LEU A 942 -38.40 10.27 27.24
CA LEU A 942 -39.65 11.07 27.08
C LEU A 942 -39.26 12.49 26.56
N THR A 943 -39.59 12.86 25.32
CA THR A 943 -40.78 13.62 24.83
C THR A 943 -40.79 15.16 25.02
N THR A 944 -41.16 15.83 23.92
CA THR A 944 -42.01 17.03 23.81
C THR A 944 -41.62 18.36 24.48
N THR A 945 -41.51 19.40 23.67
CA THR A 945 -42.40 20.60 23.55
C THR A 945 -41.62 21.71 22.79
N ILE A 946 -42.17 22.66 22.01
CA ILE A 946 -43.53 22.95 21.50
C ILE A 946 -43.36 23.75 20.17
N LEU A 947 -44.04 23.37 19.08
CA LEU A 947 -45.10 24.14 18.38
C LEU A 947 -44.65 25.53 17.81
N VAL A 948 -44.73 25.83 16.48
CA VAL A 948 -45.82 26.58 15.77
C VAL A 948 -45.14 27.37 14.61
N LEU A 949 -45.62 27.57 13.36
CA LEU A 949 -46.85 27.18 12.63
C LEU A 949 -46.61 27.28 11.09
N PHE A 950 -47.10 26.31 10.31
CA PHE A 950 -47.92 26.47 9.06
C PHE A 950 -47.31 27.20 7.81
N VAL A 951 -47.76 27.01 6.54
CA VAL A 951 -49.04 26.49 6.00
C VAL A 951 -48.93 26.07 4.49
N LEU A 952 -49.55 24.92 4.10
CA LEU A 952 -50.22 24.60 2.79
C LEU A 952 -49.41 24.59 1.45
N ILE A 953 -49.80 23.93 0.34
CA ILE A 953 -50.92 23.01 -0.06
C ILE A 953 -50.35 22.16 -1.24
N SER A 954 -50.43 20.82 -1.30
CA SER A 954 -51.58 19.92 -1.58
C SER A 954 -52.12 19.92 -3.03
N VAL A 955 -51.60 19.00 -3.87
CA VAL A 955 -52.40 18.03 -4.67
C VAL A 955 -51.64 16.70 -4.61
#